data_AF-A0A8W8JHP3-F1
#
_entry.id   AF-A0A8W8JHP3-F1
#
_cell.length_a   1.000
_cell.length_b   1.000
_cell.length_c   1.000
_cell.angle_alpha   90.00
_cell.angle_beta   90.00
_cell.angle_gamma   90.00
#
_symmetry.space_group_name_H-M   'P 1'
#
loop_
_entity.id
_entity.type
_entity.pdbx_description
1 polymer ?
#
loop_
_entity_poly.entity_id
_entity_poly.type
_entity_poly.pdbx_seq_one_letter_code
_entity_poly.pdbx_strand_id
1 'polypeptide(L)'
;MLESAPSSVPCLQVQRLSASPELYRNPTTAPGPTHTREKLHQLFQSTRAELGNILAGYSLPEPYFRPKLQESIERLMKCLRDPALPLLELQDLVAMISGRIPPQVEKAIKKEMHSYASNIISVLSQFPSQQIANVIDSHAATLTRRTERENFFMTTQGIVQLVQRYRNGIRGHMKSVVQELLKQYVRVEDHMCRKEAGLTDELASILTELTTLNNAENARVALRARQVLIAAHTPPYELRHNQMESIFLSAIDMYGPKFNPENLQKIIHSETAIYDILQEFFWHSNNLVRSAALEVYVRRAYIAYEVNCLQHRELNGDMSMVEFNFLLPRSHPNRMMVMRYDSLDKMSGMVDYDAHIDQLDEPPTCQRMGIMASFNSMEEFEINFEQIMNCFNVDTDSPPSSPTILAKSPAGNEDSISLHSTSESDEPIHIINVGIKFSKKEKYSDNDLAVRFQDFCKEREEYLNEKAIRRITFLVYCRFGEDRIYRHLEPALAFQLEINQLRNFDLEAIQTNNYKMHLYLGKAKFGEDRIYRHLEPALAFQLEINRLRNFDLEAIQTNNYKMHLYLGKAKVAAGQEVTDYRFFVRVIIRHSDLVTKEASFEYLQNEAERTLLEALDSLEVASSHSLSKKTDCNHIFLNFAPTLTIPEPGKLEETVRAMVMRYGSRLMKMRVLNAELKFTIKFASSDTSIPIRLYLTNESGYYLDMSMYKEVTDQNTGQVMFQAYGTKQGSLHGLLISTPYPTKDHLQLKRFQAQSSGTTYVYDFPGMFTQALQKFWKDHREENKIPPDAFSCIELVLDKDNNLCKQNRLPGENEIGMVAWQMTLKTPECPEGRDIIVISNDITYKIGSFGPAEDLLFKKASEKARREGLPRIFVSANSGARIGLAEEIKHLFNVAWIDPSDIEKVRASLAQDKLGREEGLGVENLRGSGMIAGESSIAYNEIVTINLVLGKEVYTSNNQLGGIQIMYTNGVTHDVTADDFDGVYKIIQWLSYMPKCKGSPLPILETGDPIDRKVEFVPTKAPYDPRWMLNGRQNPDDKNCWQKGFFDHKSFHEILQPWAQTVVTGRARLGGIPVGVICVETRTVEMTIPADPANLDSETKQITIVVWSVFSQQKEKKIIKCFCAGDTTGRPGVVPDSAYKTAQAIKDFNREELPLMIFSNWRGFSGGMKDMHDQVLKFGAYIVDALTEYNQPIMIYIPPYAELRGGAWVVVDPTINPTHMEMYHDELSSLGTRRYSGNKVPAERSGEDHAASV
;
A
#
# COMPACT_ATOMS: atom_id res chain seq x y z
N MET A 1 60.54 -9.34 -35.39
CA MET A 1 59.86 -10.63 -35.63
C MET A 1 58.49 -10.60 -34.97
N LEU A 2 57.47 -10.28 -35.75
CA LEU A 2 56.23 -11.05 -35.95
C LEU A 2 55.19 -10.11 -36.54
N GLU A 3 55.27 -9.98 -37.87
CA GLU A 3 54.15 -9.67 -38.74
C GLU A 3 53.23 -10.89 -38.87
N SER A 4 52.01 -10.63 -39.35
CA SER A 4 51.04 -11.54 -40.00
C SER A 4 49.99 -12.24 -39.14
N ALA A 5 48.78 -11.66 -39.11
CA ALA A 5 47.53 -12.32 -39.54
C ALA A 5 46.41 -11.26 -39.71
N PRO A 6 45.75 -11.18 -40.88
CA PRO A 6 44.72 -10.17 -41.17
C PRO A 6 43.31 -10.63 -40.78
N SER A 7 42.53 -9.70 -40.25
CA SER A 7 41.09 -9.82 -40.04
C SER A 7 40.34 -9.59 -41.37
N SER A 8 39.74 -10.64 -41.92
CA SER A 8 38.76 -10.54 -43.01
C SER A 8 37.51 -11.34 -42.65
N VAL A 9 36.48 -10.66 -42.14
CA VAL A 9 35.08 -11.09 -42.29
C VAL A 9 34.36 -9.94 -42.97
N PRO A 10 33.83 -10.12 -44.19
CA PRO A 10 33.26 -9.05 -44.97
C PRO A 10 31.91 -8.62 -44.39
N CYS A 11 31.79 -7.32 -44.15
CA CYS A 11 30.51 -6.64 -43.98
C CYS A 11 29.74 -6.79 -45.30
N LEU A 12 28.69 -7.60 -45.32
CA LEU A 12 27.77 -7.70 -46.47
C LEU A 12 27.07 -6.34 -46.64
N GLN A 13 27.58 -5.54 -47.56
CA GLN A 13 26.81 -4.47 -48.21
C GLN A 13 25.60 -5.10 -48.91
N VAL A 14 24.42 -4.92 -48.35
CA VAL A 14 23.17 -5.17 -49.09
C VAL A 14 23.03 -4.03 -50.10
N GLN A 15 23.38 -4.32 -51.36
CA GLN A 15 22.99 -3.51 -52.51
C GLN A 15 21.46 -3.35 -52.50
N ARG A 16 20.97 -2.10 -52.49
CA ARG A 16 19.57 -1.80 -52.83
C ARG A 16 19.35 -2.16 -54.30
N LEU A 17 18.93 -3.40 -54.56
CA LEU A 17 18.24 -3.76 -55.80
C LEU A 17 16.85 -3.13 -55.75
N SER A 18 16.60 -2.18 -56.65
CA SER A 18 15.30 -1.62 -56.95
C SER A 18 14.44 -2.66 -57.67
N ALA A 19 13.96 -3.66 -56.93
CA ALA A 19 12.91 -4.57 -57.37
C ALA A 19 11.72 -4.42 -56.41
N SER A 20 10.56 -4.12 -56.99
CA SER A 20 9.27 -4.08 -56.29
C SER A 20 9.09 -5.35 -55.45
N PRO A 21 8.66 -5.27 -54.17
CA PRO A 21 8.47 -6.47 -53.38
C PRO A 21 7.26 -7.24 -53.94
N GLU A 22 7.51 -8.31 -54.70
CA GLU A 22 6.48 -9.29 -54.95
C GLU A 22 6.05 -9.90 -53.62
N LEU A 23 4.76 -9.79 -53.33
CA LEU A 23 4.11 -10.33 -52.15
C LEU A 23 4.12 -11.87 -52.24
N TYR A 24 5.25 -12.48 -51.90
CA TYR A 24 5.34 -13.92 -51.69
C TYR A 24 4.58 -14.29 -50.42
N ARG A 25 3.25 -14.45 -50.53
CA ARG A 25 2.54 -15.36 -49.62
C ARG A 25 3.03 -16.75 -50.00
N ASN A 26 3.86 -17.37 -49.16
CA ASN A 26 3.97 -18.82 -49.17
C ASN A 26 2.53 -19.35 -49.11
N PRO A 27 2.01 -20.05 -50.13
CA PRO A 27 0.87 -20.88 -49.93
C PRO A 27 1.43 -22.00 -49.05
N THR A 28 1.39 -21.80 -47.73
CA THR A 28 1.63 -22.87 -46.79
C THR A 28 0.75 -24.00 -47.28
N THR A 29 1.39 -25.06 -47.75
CA THR A 29 0.92 -26.41 -47.52
C THR A 29 0.44 -26.41 -46.08
N ALA A 30 -0.87 -26.25 -45.89
CA ALA A 30 -1.50 -26.74 -44.69
C ALA A 30 -0.89 -28.12 -44.48
N PRO A 31 -0.48 -28.51 -43.26
CA PRO A 31 -0.39 -29.92 -42.98
C PRO A 31 -1.71 -30.48 -43.51
N GLY A 32 -1.65 -31.29 -44.58
CA GLY A 32 -2.85 -31.76 -45.27
C GLY A 32 -3.79 -32.24 -44.18
N PRO A 33 -5.11 -31.96 -44.26
CA PRO A 33 -6.01 -32.18 -43.15
C PRO A 33 -5.78 -33.61 -42.69
N THR A 34 -5.15 -33.78 -41.53
CA THR A 34 -5.25 -35.03 -40.81
C THR A 34 -6.72 -35.06 -40.44
N HIS A 35 -7.54 -35.56 -41.36
CA HIS A 35 -8.93 -35.92 -41.18
C HIS A 35 -8.99 -37.15 -40.27
N THR A 36 -8.23 -37.16 -39.19
CA THR A 36 -8.69 -37.75 -37.96
C THR A 36 -9.66 -36.71 -37.41
N ARG A 37 -10.96 -36.98 -37.45
CA ARG A 37 -11.90 -36.32 -36.53
C ARG A 37 -11.30 -36.53 -35.14
N GLU A 38 -10.58 -35.54 -34.62
CA GLU A 38 -9.97 -35.64 -33.31
C GLU A 38 -11.09 -35.94 -32.33
N LYS A 39 -10.95 -37.06 -31.60
CA LYS A 39 -11.94 -37.41 -30.59
C LYS A 39 -11.90 -36.33 -29.51
N LEU A 40 -13.05 -36.03 -28.91
CA LEU A 40 -13.21 -34.94 -27.95
C LEU A 40 -12.12 -34.91 -26.84
N HIS A 41 -11.70 -36.08 -26.34
CA HIS A 41 -10.64 -36.19 -25.32
C HIS A 41 -9.24 -35.81 -25.84
N GLN A 42 -8.95 -36.06 -27.12
CA GLN A 42 -7.68 -35.68 -27.77
C GLN A 42 -7.64 -34.17 -28.00
N LEU A 43 -8.76 -33.60 -28.44
CA LEU A 43 -8.91 -32.15 -28.60
C LEU A 43 -8.73 -31.42 -27.26
N PHE A 44 -9.32 -31.96 -26.18
CA PHE A 44 -9.13 -31.46 -24.82
C PHE A 44 -7.64 -31.47 -24.41
N GLN A 45 -6.95 -32.59 -24.59
CA GLN A 45 -5.53 -32.72 -24.23
C GLN A 45 -4.63 -31.79 -25.05
N SER A 46 -4.85 -31.71 -26.36
CA SER A 46 -4.11 -30.84 -27.28
C SER A 46 -4.28 -29.36 -26.93
N THR A 47 -5.53 -28.93 -26.74
CA THR A 47 -5.84 -27.53 -26.39
C THR A 47 -5.29 -27.15 -25.01
N ARG A 48 -5.34 -28.07 -24.03
CA ARG A 48 -4.73 -27.86 -22.72
C ARG A 48 -3.21 -27.70 -22.81
N ALA A 49 -2.55 -28.52 -23.62
CA ALA A 49 -1.11 -28.42 -23.85
C ALA A 49 -0.72 -27.10 -24.54
N GLU A 50 -1.50 -26.64 -25.51
CA GLU A 50 -1.31 -25.35 -26.18
C GLU A 50 -1.35 -24.19 -25.18
N LEU A 51 -2.37 -24.14 -24.32
CA LEU A 51 -2.47 -23.11 -23.27
C LEU A 51 -1.35 -23.22 -22.23
N GLY A 52 -0.93 -24.44 -21.88
CA GLY A 52 0.22 -24.67 -20.99
C GLY A 52 1.54 -24.13 -21.58
N ASN A 53 1.75 -24.25 -22.90
CA ASN A 53 2.92 -23.70 -23.58
C ASN A 53 2.91 -22.18 -23.60
N ILE A 54 1.73 -21.57 -23.79
CA ILE A 54 1.59 -20.11 -23.72
C ILE A 54 1.96 -19.60 -22.33
N LEU A 55 1.48 -20.27 -21.27
CA LEU A 55 1.84 -19.94 -19.89
C LEU A 55 3.32 -20.22 -19.57
N ALA A 56 4.00 -21.10 -20.31
CA ALA A 56 5.43 -21.32 -20.21
C ALA A 56 6.29 -20.29 -20.98
N GLY A 57 5.66 -19.33 -21.67
CA GLY A 57 6.33 -18.24 -22.40
C GLY A 57 6.38 -18.40 -23.93
N TYR A 58 5.88 -19.51 -24.48
CA TYR A 58 5.84 -19.72 -25.93
C TYR A 58 4.60 -19.04 -26.54
N SER A 59 4.77 -17.84 -27.10
CA SER A 59 3.67 -17.07 -27.69
C SER A 59 3.94 -16.65 -29.14
N LEU A 60 2.86 -16.49 -29.91
CA LEU A 60 2.91 -15.84 -31.21
C LEU A 60 3.05 -14.32 -31.01
N PRO A 61 3.66 -13.58 -31.95
CA PRO A 61 3.65 -12.11 -31.91
C PRO A 61 2.25 -11.56 -32.19
N GLU A 62 1.95 -10.38 -31.63
CA GLU A 62 0.77 -9.59 -32.04
C GLU A 62 0.87 -9.21 -33.53
N PRO A 63 -0.23 -9.27 -34.32
CA PRO A 63 -1.63 -9.41 -33.91
C PRO A 63 -2.19 -10.85 -33.92
N TYR A 64 -1.39 -11.88 -34.23
CA TYR A 64 -1.87 -13.26 -34.40
C TYR A 64 -2.17 -13.98 -33.08
N PHE A 65 -1.57 -13.49 -32.00
CA PHE A 65 -1.71 -14.06 -30.66
C PHE A 65 -3.14 -14.03 -30.14
N ARG A 66 -3.79 -12.85 -30.10
CA ARG A 66 -5.12 -12.70 -29.49
C ARG A 66 -6.19 -13.60 -30.13
N PRO A 67 -6.35 -13.64 -31.48
CA PRO A 67 -7.37 -14.48 -32.09
C PRO A 67 -7.13 -15.97 -31.83
N LYS A 68 -5.86 -16.41 -31.90
CA LYS A 68 -5.48 -17.80 -31.68
C LYS A 68 -5.76 -18.23 -30.23
N LEU A 69 -5.38 -17.38 -29.30
CA LEU A 69 -5.55 -17.62 -27.88
C LEU A 69 -7.04 -17.69 -27.50
N GLN A 70 -7.89 -16.84 -28.07
CA GLN A 70 -9.34 -16.88 -27.90
C GLN A 70 -9.91 -18.20 -28.42
N GLU A 71 -9.54 -18.60 -29.65
CA GLU A 71 -9.94 -19.87 -30.24
C GLU A 71 -9.59 -21.06 -29.33
N SER A 72 -8.38 -21.10 -28.76
CA SER A 72 -7.96 -22.17 -27.85
C SER A 72 -8.74 -22.19 -26.53
N ILE A 73 -9.06 -21.03 -25.93
CA ILE A 73 -9.89 -20.99 -24.71
C ILE A 73 -11.32 -21.45 -24.99
N GLU A 74 -11.93 -20.98 -26.08
CA GLU A 74 -13.29 -21.39 -26.46
C GLU A 74 -13.37 -22.89 -26.73
N ARG A 75 -12.37 -23.45 -27.41
CA ARG A 75 -12.23 -24.90 -27.63
C ARG A 75 -12.12 -25.66 -26.31
N LEU A 76 -11.26 -25.22 -25.39
CA LEU A 76 -11.09 -25.85 -24.08
C LEU A 76 -12.42 -25.88 -23.31
N MET A 77 -13.10 -24.73 -23.22
CA MET A 77 -14.36 -24.60 -22.48
C MET A 77 -15.49 -25.41 -23.12
N LYS A 78 -15.52 -25.53 -24.45
CA LYS A 78 -16.46 -26.39 -25.16
C LYS A 78 -16.24 -27.87 -24.83
N CYS A 79 -14.97 -28.33 -24.85
CA CYS A 79 -14.63 -29.70 -24.47
C CYS A 79 -15.02 -30.02 -23.02
N LEU A 80 -14.72 -29.11 -22.09
CA LEU A 80 -14.97 -29.30 -20.65
C LEU A 80 -16.46 -29.27 -20.26
N ARG A 81 -17.35 -28.74 -21.11
CA ARG A 81 -18.80 -28.73 -20.87
C ARG A 81 -19.51 -29.97 -21.40
N ASP A 82 -18.89 -30.70 -22.31
CA ASP A 82 -19.51 -31.83 -22.98
C ASP A 82 -19.48 -33.08 -22.05
N PRO A 83 -20.64 -33.63 -21.65
CA PRO A 83 -20.70 -34.79 -20.76
C PRO A 83 -20.13 -36.07 -21.39
N ALA A 84 -19.86 -36.09 -22.70
CA ALA A 84 -19.20 -37.20 -23.38
C ALA A 84 -17.69 -37.29 -23.09
N LEU A 85 -17.05 -36.23 -22.59
CA LEU A 85 -15.62 -36.21 -22.30
C LEU A 85 -15.16 -37.35 -21.36
N PRO A 86 -15.73 -37.53 -20.14
CA PRO A 86 -15.33 -38.61 -19.22
C PRO A 86 -15.65 -40.00 -19.77
N LEU A 87 -16.71 -40.13 -20.57
CA LEU A 87 -17.05 -41.39 -21.24
C LEU A 87 -15.97 -41.79 -22.24
N LEU A 88 -15.50 -40.84 -23.07
CA LEU A 88 -14.48 -41.09 -24.08
C LEU A 88 -13.10 -41.33 -23.47
N GLU A 89 -12.74 -40.63 -22.38
CA GLU A 89 -11.51 -40.90 -21.63
C GLU A 89 -11.54 -42.29 -20.97
N LEU A 90 -12.69 -42.70 -20.39
CA LEU A 90 -12.85 -44.02 -19.79
C LEU A 90 -12.78 -45.14 -20.84
N GLN A 91 -13.41 -44.94 -22.00
CA GLN A 91 -13.38 -45.90 -23.10
C GLN A 91 -11.95 -46.19 -23.58
N ASP A 92 -11.12 -45.15 -23.71
CA ASP A 92 -9.74 -45.28 -24.15
C ASP A 92 -8.87 -46.01 -23.11
N LEU A 93 -9.02 -45.66 -21.82
CA LEU A 93 -8.34 -46.35 -20.73
C LEU A 93 -8.75 -47.82 -20.60
N VAL A 94 -10.05 -48.12 -20.67
CA VAL A 94 -10.56 -49.51 -20.62
C VAL A 94 -10.09 -50.31 -21.82
N ALA A 95 -10.01 -49.71 -23.01
CA ALA A 95 -9.47 -50.36 -24.20
C ALA A 95 -7.99 -50.71 -24.04
N MET A 96 -7.19 -49.82 -23.45
CA MET A 96 -5.76 -50.03 -23.22
C MET A 96 -5.46 -51.14 -22.20
N ILE A 97 -6.30 -51.30 -21.17
CA ILE A 97 -6.10 -52.32 -20.12
C ILE A 97 -6.93 -53.59 -20.30
N SER A 98 -7.74 -53.66 -21.37
CA SER A 98 -8.60 -54.82 -21.65
C SER A 98 -7.76 -56.09 -21.75
N GLY A 99 -8.22 -57.17 -21.12
CA GLY A 99 -7.48 -58.43 -21.02
C GLY A 99 -6.33 -58.45 -19.99
N ARG A 100 -5.98 -57.31 -19.37
CA ARG A 100 -5.04 -57.25 -18.22
C ARG A 100 -5.75 -57.13 -16.87
N ILE A 101 -7.07 -56.96 -16.88
CA ILE A 101 -7.91 -56.94 -15.69
C ILE A 101 -8.86 -58.15 -15.68
N PRO A 102 -9.33 -58.60 -14.49
CA PRO A 102 -10.25 -59.73 -14.40
C PRO A 102 -11.55 -59.48 -15.20
N PRO A 103 -12.06 -60.49 -15.95
CA PRO A 103 -13.23 -60.32 -16.81
C PRO A 103 -14.49 -59.85 -16.08
N GLN A 104 -14.62 -60.18 -14.80
CA GLN A 104 -15.73 -59.76 -13.95
C GLN A 104 -15.71 -58.23 -13.69
N VAL A 105 -14.53 -57.69 -13.40
CA VAL A 105 -14.30 -56.24 -13.19
C VAL A 105 -14.53 -55.49 -14.50
N GLU A 106 -13.97 -55.98 -15.61
CA GLU A 106 -14.13 -55.37 -16.93
C GLU A 106 -15.61 -55.31 -17.35
N LYS A 107 -16.36 -56.40 -17.14
CA LYS A 107 -17.79 -56.45 -17.47
C LYS A 107 -18.61 -55.49 -16.61
N ALA A 108 -18.28 -55.35 -15.33
CA ALA A 108 -18.95 -54.41 -14.43
C ALA A 108 -18.69 -52.95 -14.82
N ILE A 109 -17.43 -52.57 -15.11
CA ILE A 109 -17.10 -51.22 -15.58
C ILE A 109 -17.77 -50.91 -16.91
N LYS A 110 -17.74 -51.85 -17.87
CA LYS A 110 -18.43 -51.70 -19.16
C LYS A 110 -19.94 -51.52 -18.97
N LYS A 111 -20.58 -52.21 -18.02
CA LYS A 111 -22.01 -52.06 -17.74
C LYS A 111 -22.35 -50.63 -17.28
N GLU A 112 -21.62 -50.09 -16.31
CA GLU A 112 -21.80 -48.71 -15.83
C GLU A 112 -21.57 -47.70 -16.96
N MET A 113 -20.55 -47.92 -17.79
CA MET A 113 -20.24 -47.10 -18.96
C MET A 113 -21.39 -47.06 -19.99
N HIS A 114 -22.01 -48.21 -20.31
CA HIS A 114 -23.15 -48.27 -21.23
C HIS A 114 -24.41 -47.61 -20.63
N SER A 115 -24.64 -47.78 -19.33
CA SER A 115 -25.74 -47.13 -18.61
C SER A 115 -25.60 -45.60 -18.56
N TYR A 116 -24.37 -45.10 -18.51
CA TYR A 116 -24.10 -43.67 -18.59
C TYR A 116 -24.29 -43.14 -20.02
N ALA A 117 -23.77 -43.87 -21.01
CA ALA A 117 -23.88 -43.51 -22.43
C ALA A 117 -25.35 -43.41 -22.91
N SER A 118 -26.24 -44.29 -22.42
CA SER A 118 -27.67 -44.25 -22.78
C SER A 118 -28.43 -43.08 -22.17
N ASN A 119 -27.98 -42.55 -21.03
CA ASN A 119 -28.65 -41.49 -20.29
C ASN A 119 -27.94 -40.13 -20.40
N ILE A 120 -26.94 -39.99 -21.27
CA ILE A 120 -26.01 -38.85 -21.29
C ILE A 120 -26.66 -37.49 -21.61
N ILE A 121 -27.83 -37.49 -22.26
CA ILE A 121 -28.59 -36.27 -22.61
C ILE A 121 -29.46 -35.79 -21.42
N SER A 122 -29.66 -36.63 -20.40
CA SER A 122 -30.44 -36.25 -19.21
C SER A 122 -29.69 -35.24 -18.35
N VAL A 123 -30.39 -34.17 -17.94
CA VAL A 123 -29.86 -33.11 -17.06
C VAL A 123 -29.41 -33.66 -15.69
N LEU A 124 -29.97 -34.80 -15.26
CA LEU A 124 -29.66 -35.47 -13.99
C LEU A 124 -28.54 -36.51 -14.11
N SER A 125 -28.00 -36.76 -15.31
CA SER A 125 -26.99 -37.79 -15.54
C SER A 125 -25.61 -37.34 -15.07
N GLN A 126 -25.09 -37.98 -14.03
CA GLN A 126 -23.72 -37.77 -13.53
C GLN A 126 -22.82 -38.95 -13.91
N PHE A 127 -21.56 -38.66 -14.20
CA PHE A 127 -20.57 -39.70 -14.49
C PHE A 127 -20.45 -40.63 -13.27
N PRO A 128 -20.56 -41.97 -13.44
CA PRO A 128 -20.64 -42.92 -12.33
C PRO A 128 -19.28 -43.20 -11.68
N SER A 129 -18.59 -42.14 -11.25
CA SER A 129 -17.25 -42.18 -10.65
C SER A 129 -17.23 -43.11 -9.43
N GLN A 130 -18.10 -42.90 -8.45
CA GLN A 130 -18.13 -43.71 -7.23
C GLN A 130 -18.51 -45.17 -7.50
N GLN A 131 -19.45 -45.44 -8.43
CA GLN A 131 -19.80 -46.82 -8.79
C GLN A 131 -18.61 -47.55 -9.42
N ILE A 132 -17.85 -46.89 -10.30
CA ILE A 132 -16.66 -47.46 -10.93
C ILE A 132 -15.53 -47.66 -9.90
N ALA A 133 -15.29 -46.71 -8.99
CA ALA A 133 -14.33 -46.88 -7.89
C ALA A 133 -14.69 -48.10 -7.03
N ASN A 134 -15.97 -48.22 -6.63
CA ASN A 134 -16.44 -49.32 -5.79
C ASN A 134 -16.23 -50.69 -6.46
N VAL A 135 -16.36 -50.79 -7.79
CA VAL A 135 -16.09 -52.04 -8.53
C VAL A 135 -14.61 -52.45 -8.42
N ILE A 136 -13.69 -51.49 -8.52
CA ILE A 136 -12.24 -51.72 -8.38
C ILE A 136 -11.90 -52.05 -6.92
N ASP A 137 -12.38 -51.27 -5.97
CA ASP A 137 -12.11 -51.44 -4.54
C ASP A 137 -12.67 -52.76 -4.00
N SER A 138 -13.88 -53.15 -4.43
CA SER A 138 -14.50 -54.43 -4.04
C SER A 138 -13.69 -55.62 -4.53
N HIS A 139 -13.13 -55.56 -5.74
CA HIS A 139 -12.27 -56.63 -6.24
C HIS A 139 -10.91 -56.62 -5.53
N ALA A 140 -10.31 -55.45 -5.32
CA ALA A 140 -9.05 -55.31 -4.58
C ALA A 140 -9.15 -55.88 -3.15
N ALA A 141 -10.32 -55.76 -2.51
CA ALA A 141 -10.60 -56.34 -1.19
C ALA A 141 -10.63 -57.88 -1.19
N THR A 142 -10.96 -58.53 -2.32
CA THR A 142 -10.94 -59.99 -2.44
C THR A 142 -9.52 -60.57 -2.60
N LEU A 143 -8.54 -59.74 -2.96
CA LEU A 143 -7.14 -60.15 -3.13
C LEU A 143 -6.45 -60.23 -1.78
N THR A 144 -6.08 -61.44 -1.35
CA THR A 144 -5.44 -61.69 -0.05
C THR A 144 -3.93 -61.45 -0.06
N ARG A 145 -3.28 -61.60 -1.22
CA ARG A 145 -1.84 -61.38 -1.39
C ARG A 145 -1.53 -59.93 -1.73
N ARG A 146 -0.60 -59.33 -0.97
CA ARG A 146 -0.20 -57.91 -1.13
C ARG A 146 0.36 -57.61 -2.52
N THR A 147 1.21 -58.48 -3.07
CA THR A 147 1.83 -58.31 -4.40
C THR A 147 0.81 -58.33 -5.54
N GLU A 148 -0.19 -59.20 -5.46
CA GLU A 148 -1.28 -59.28 -6.43
C GLU A 148 -2.17 -58.02 -6.38
N ARG A 149 -2.40 -57.49 -5.17
CA ARG A 149 -3.13 -56.24 -4.95
C ARG A 149 -2.38 -55.02 -5.51
N GLU A 150 -1.07 -54.91 -5.26
CA GLU A 150 -0.23 -53.82 -5.79
C GLU A 150 -0.16 -53.87 -7.33
N ASN A 151 0.00 -55.05 -7.93
CA ASN A 151 -0.04 -55.21 -9.40
C ASN A 151 -1.40 -54.83 -10.00
N PHE A 152 -2.50 -55.19 -9.33
CA PHE A 152 -3.85 -54.81 -9.76
C PHE A 152 -4.06 -53.29 -9.69
N PHE A 153 -3.59 -52.63 -8.62
CA PHE A 153 -3.66 -51.16 -8.51
C PHE A 153 -2.80 -50.47 -9.56
N MET A 154 -1.58 -50.95 -9.83
CA MET A 154 -0.74 -50.38 -10.91
C MET A 154 -1.41 -50.51 -12.29
N THR A 155 -2.09 -51.64 -12.55
CA THR A 155 -2.79 -51.86 -13.82
C THR A 155 -4.05 -50.99 -13.94
N THR A 156 -4.74 -50.72 -12.83
CA THR A 156 -6.01 -49.95 -12.80
C THR A 156 -5.81 -48.46 -12.47
N GLN A 157 -4.57 -48.01 -12.22
CA GLN A 157 -4.24 -46.66 -11.77
C GLN A 157 -4.84 -45.56 -12.65
N GLY A 158 -4.80 -45.72 -13.98
CA GLY A 158 -5.37 -44.76 -14.92
C GLY A 158 -6.87 -44.55 -14.73
N ILE A 159 -7.63 -45.63 -14.48
CA ILE A 159 -9.08 -45.56 -14.21
C ILE A 159 -9.33 -44.92 -12.84
N VAL A 160 -8.55 -45.27 -11.82
CA VAL A 160 -8.68 -44.67 -10.48
C VAL A 160 -8.44 -43.15 -10.55
N GLN A 161 -7.40 -42.71 -11.27
CA GLN A 161 -7.11 -41.28 -11.47
C GLN A 161 -8.24 -40.56 -12.22
N LEU A 162 -8.81 -41.19 -13.26
CA LEU A 162 -9.94 -40.63 -14.00
C LEU A 162 -11.17 -40.46 -13.09
N VAL A 163 -11.51 -41.51 -12.34
CA VAL A 163 -12.65 -41.51 -11.42
C VAL A 163 -12.48 -40.46 -10.32
N GLN A 164 -11.28 -40.29 -9.78
CA GLN A 164 -10.96 -39.23 -8.82
C GLN A 164 -11.13 -37.83 -9.44
N ARG A 165 -10.64 -37.63 -10.68
CA ARG A 165 -10.76 -36.37 -11.42
C ARG A 165 -12.22 -35.94 -11.63
N TYR A 166 -13.12 -36.89 -11.87
CA TYR A 166 -14.55 -36.64 -12.07
C TYR A 166 -15.42 -36.94 -10.83
N ARG A 167 -14.83 -37.04 -9.64
CA ARG A 167 -15.57 -37.30 -8.38
C ARG A 167 -16.65 -36.25 -8.11
N ASN A 168 -16.35 -34.98 -8.42
CA ASN A 168 -17.28 -33.84 -8.30
C ASN A 168 -18.02 -33.53 -9.62
N GLY A 169 -18.11 -34.52 -10.51
CA GLY A 169 -18.70 -34.40 -11.83
C GLY A 169 -17.88 -33.55 -12.82
N ILE A 170 -18.42 -33.39 -14.02
CA ILE A 170 -17.80 -32.63 -15.12
C ILE A 170 -17.54 -31.15 -14.75
N ARG A 171 -18.44 -30.56 -13.96
CA ARG A 171 -18.30 -29.19 -13.45
C ARG A 171 -17.14 -29.06 -12.46
N GLY A 172 -16.96 -30.03 -11.57
CA GLY A 172 -15.82 -30.07 -10.65
C GLY A 172 -14.50 -30.22 -11.40
N HIS A 173 -14.46 -31.08 -12.43
CA HIS A 173 -13.26 -31.23 -13.27
C HIS A 173 -12.93 -29.94 -14.04
N MET A 174 -13.92 -29.28 -14.64
CA MET A 174 -13.72 -27.99 -15.32
C MET A 174 -13.11 -26.94 -14.40
N LYS A 175 -13.61 -26.82 -13.16
CA LYS A 175 -13.03 -25.93 -12.14
C LYS A 175 -11.56 -26.27 -11.88
N SER A 176 -11.27 -27.55 -11.66
CA SER A 176 -9.91 -28.03 -11.40
C SER A 176 -8.93 -27.70 -12.54
N VAL A 177 -9.35 -27.79 -13.81
CA VAL A 177 -8.48 -27.50 -14.97
C VAL A 177 -8.16 -26.01 -15.09
N VAL A 178 -9.18 -25.15 -14.97
CA VAL A 178 -8.97 -23.69 -14.99
C VAL A 178 -8.07 -23.26 -13.83
N GLN A 179 -8.30 -23.84 -12.65
CA GLN A 179 -7.50 -23.58 -11.47
C GLN A 179 -6.04 -24.02 -11.64
N GLU A 180 -5.79 -25.17 -12.25
CA GLU A 180 -4.43 -25.65 -12.54
C GLU A 180 -3.67 -24.68 -13.45
N LEU A 181 -4.33 -24.14 -14.48
CA LEU A 181 -3.75 -23.13 -15.38
C LEU A 181 -3.45 -21.81 -14.64
N LEU A 182 -4.36 -21.33 -13.78
CA LEU A 182 -4.13 -20.13 -12.97
C LEU A 182 -3.00 -20.33 -11.96
N LYS A 183 -2.95 -21.49 -11.28
CA LYS A 183 -1.84 -21.86 -10.39
C LYS A 183 -0.51 -21.93 -11.13
N GLN A 184 -0.49 -22.37 -12.38
CA GLN A 184 0.74 -22.38 -13.19
C GLN A 184 1.26 -20.96 -13.41
N TYR A 185 0.38 -20.00 -13.74
CA TYR A 185 0.75 -18.59 -13.85
C TYR A 185 1.26 -18.04 -12.51
N VAL A 186 0.50 -18.23 -11.43
CA VAL A 186 0.86 -17.78 -10.08
C VAL A 186 2.20 -18.35 -9.63
N ARG A 187 2.48 -19.65 -9.84
CA ARG A 187 3.77 -20.26 -9.44
C ARG A 187 4.97 -19.61 -10.12
N VAL A 188 4.82 -19.16 -11.38
CA VAL A 188 5.89 -18.48 -12.11
C VAL A 188 6.08 -17.06 -11.54
N GLU A 189 4.98 -16.34 -11.29
CA GLU A 189 5.01 -14.96 -10.80
C GLU A 189 5.34 -14.82 -9.30
N ASP A 190 4.90 -15.74 -8.44
CA ASP A 190 5.23 -15.78 -7.00
C ASP A 190 6.71 -16.07 -6.76
N HIS A 191 7.36 -16.86 -7.64
CA HIS A 191 8.82 -17.01 -7.62
C HIS A 191 9.55 -15.69 -7.84
N MET A 192 8.91 -14.72 -8.51
CA MET A 192 9.38 -13.35 -8.70
C MET A 192 8.89 -12.39 -7.59
N CYS A 193 7.86 -12.77 -6.81
CA CYS A 193 7.16 -11.93 -5.83
C CYS A 193 6.92 -12.67 -4.49
N ARG A 194 7.95 -13.04 -3.72
CA ARG A 194 7.80 -13.87 -2.50
C ARG A 194 6.73 -13.39 -1.48
N LYS A 195 5.69 -14.22 -1.20
CA LYS A 195 5.25 -14.67 0.15
C LYS A 195 4.02 -15.63 0.12
N GLU A 196 4.27 -16.87 0.58
CA GLU A 196 3.45 -18.00 1.12
C GLU A 196 1.95 -18.24 0.77
N ALA A 197 1.63 -19.54 0.58
CA ALA A 197 0.39 -20.08 0.03
C ALA A 197 -0.45 -20.95 1.02
N GLY A 198 -1.78 -21.01 0.80
CA GLY A 198 -2.71 -21.93 1.47
C GLY A 198 -4.09 -22.06 0.76
N LEU A 199 -4.64 -23.29 0.72
CA LEU A 199 -5.73 -23.77 -0.16
C LEU A 199 -7.15 -23.79 0.48
N THR A 200 -8.15 -23.54 -0.39
CA THR A 200 -9.63 -23.71 -0.38
C THR A 200 -10.48 -22.83 0.56
N ASP A 201 -11.31 -21.87 0.12
CA ASP A 201 -10.92 -20.54 -0.41
C ASP A 201 -10.15 -20.49 -1.73
N GLU A 202 -10.21 -21.51 -2.58
CA GLU A 202 -9.06 -21.79 -3.46
C GLU A 202 -8.97 -20.87 -4.65
N LEU A 203 -10.11 -20.50 -5.24
CA LEU A 203 -10.12 -19.52 -6.31
C LEU A 203 -10.12 -18.09 -5.76
N ALA A 204 -10.79 -17.85 -4.62
CA ALA A 204 -10.74 -16.56 -3.96
C ALA A 204 -9.33 -16.24 -3.46
N SER A 205 -8.62 -17.21 -2.90
CA SER A 205 -7.22 -17.20 -2.45
C SER A 205 -6.29 -17.02 -3.64
N ILE A 206 -6.44 -17.78 -4.74
CA ILE A 206 -5.66 -17.54 -5.97
C ILE A 206 -5.93 -16.14 -6.53
N LEU A 207 -7.19 -15.68 -6.56
CA LEU A 207 -7.50 -14.33 -7.01
C LEU A 207 -6.93 -13.28 -6.05
N THR A 208 -6.92 -13.56 -4.74
CA THR A 208 -6.32 -12.71 -3.70
C THR A 208 -4.81 -12.65 -3.86
N GLU A 209 -4.16 -13.77 -4.15
CA GLU A 209 -2.74 -13.90 -4.47
C GLU A 209 -2.40 -13.19 -5.80
N LEU A 210 -3.27 -13.29 -6.80
CA LEU A 210 -3.16 -12.46 -8.01
C LEU A 210 -3.29 -10.97 -7.68
N THR A 211 -4.12 -10.59 -6.69
CA THR A 211 -4.20 -9.19 -6.25
C THR A 211 -2.96 -8.69 -5.52
N THR A 212 -2.10 -9.58 -5.01
CA THR A 212 -0.84 -9.20 -4.35
C THR A 212 0.29 -8.92 -5.35
N LEU A 213 0.09 -9.21 -6.65
CA LEU A 213 1.06 -8.88 -7.69
C LEU A 213 1.24 -7.35 -7.78
N ASN A 214 2.43 -6.89 -7.43
CA ASN A 214 2.71 -5.46 -7.21
C ASN A 214 3.49 -4.79 -8.35
N ASN A 215 3.92 -5.54 -9.37
CA ASN A 215 4.70 -5.01 -10.49
C ASN A 215 3.83 -4.32 -11.53
N ALA A 216 4.35 -3.25 -12.14
CA ALA A 216 3.64 -2.46 -13.16
C ALA A 216 3.20 -3.30 -14.37
N GLU A 217 3.95 -4.34 -14.71
CA GLU A 217 3.68 -5.26 -15.82
C GLU A 217 2.43 -6.13 -15.56
N ASN A 218 2.22 -6.53 -14.29
CA ASN A 218 1.14 -7.43 -13.86
C ASN A 218 -0.04 -6.71 -13.20
N ALA A 219 0.05 -5.39 -13.02
CA ALA A 219 -0.95 -4.57 -12.34
C ALA A 219 -2.37 -4.73 -12.93
N ARG A 220 -2.49 -4.94 -14.25
CA ARG A 220 -3.79 -5.17 -14.92
C ARG A 220 -4.41 -6.51 -14.54
N VAL A 221 -3.60 -7.55 -14.35
CA VAL A 221 -4.06 -8.88 -13.93
C VAL A 221 -4.51 -8.84 -12.48
N ALA A 222 -3.72 -8.23 -11.59
CA ALA A 222 -4.08 -8.01 -10.19
C ALA A 222 -5.40 -7.25 -10.04
N LEU A 223 -5.56 -6.18 -10.82
CA LEU A 223 -6.76 -5.35 -10.84
C LEU A 223 -7.98 -6.11 -11.35
N ARG A 224 -7.82 -6.98 -12.36
CA ARG A 224 -8.92 -7.84 -12.84
C ARG A 224 -9.29 -8.94 -11.85
N ALA A 225 -8.30 -9.59 -11.23
CA ALA A 225 -8.55 -10.59 -10.19
C ALA A 225 -9.35 -10.00 -9.03
N ARG A 226 -9.04 -8.75 -8.67
CA ARG A 226 -9.76 -7.98 -7.65
C ARG A 226 -11.18 -7.62 -8.05
N GLN A 227 -11.39 -7.16 -9.29
CA GLN A 227 -12.75 -6.87 -9.78
C GLN A 227 -13.64 -8.11 -9.73
N VAL A 228 -13.08 -9.28 -10.04
CA VAL A 228 -13.78 -10.57 -9.94
C VAL A 228 -14.11 -10.93 -8.49
N LEU A 229 -13.20 -10.66 -7.54
CA LEU A 229 -13.47 -10.82 -6.10
C LEU A 229 -14.61 -9.89 -5.63
N ILE A 230 -14.57 -8.61 -6.01
CA ILE A 230 -15.61 -7.63 -5.65
C ILE A 230 -16.98 -8.07 -6.15
N ALA A 231 -17.07 -8.52 -7.41
CA ALA A 231 -18.32 -9.02 -7.99
C ALA A 231 -18.84 -10.29 -7.29
N ALA A 232 -17.95 -11.17 -6.82
CA ALA A 232 -18.32 -12.40 -6.11
C ALA A 232 -18.89 -12.14 -4.71
N HIS A 233 -18.51 -11.05 -4.04
CA HIS A 233 -19.03 -10.66 -2.73
C HIS A 233 -20.39 -9.97 -2.78
N THR A 234 -20.82 -9.47 -3.95
CA THR A 234 -22.16 -8.90 -4.13
C THR A 234 -23.22 -9.98 -4.42
N PRO A 235 -24.35 -10.00 -3.71
CA PRO A 235 -25.41 -10.97 -3.98
C PRO A 235 -26.01 -10.75 -5.39
N PRO A 236 -26.35 -11.83 -6.13
CA PRO A 236 -26.89 -11.73 -7.49
C PRO A 236 -28.13 -10.84 -7.57
N TYR A 237 -28.29 -10.14 -8.69
CA TYR A 237 -29.41 -9.23 -8.95
C TYR A 237 -30.78 -9.89 -8.66
N GLU A 238 -31.03 -11.08 -9.20
CA GLU A 238 -32.30 -11.81 -9.04
C GLU A 238 -32.62 -12.16 -7.58
N LEU A 239 -31.62 -12.54 -6.78
CA LEU A 239 -31.83 -12.82 -5.35
C LEU A 239 -32.23 -11.55 -4.60
N ARG A 240 -31.54 -10.44 -4.89
CA ARG A 240 -31.85 -9.13 -4.31
C ARG A 240 -33.23 -8.60 -4.79
N HIS A 241 -33.60 -8.85 -6.05
CA HIS A 241 -34.92 -8.52 -6.59
C HIS A 241 -36.02 -9.27 -5.85
N ASN A 242 -35.92 -10.61 -5.74
CA ASN A 242 -36.91 -11.44 -5.04
C ASN A 242 -37.04 -11.07 -3.56
N GLN A 243 -35.93 -10.74 -2.91
CA GLN A 243 -35.94 -10.28 -1.52
C GLN A 243 -36.69 -8.95 -1.38
N MET A 244 -36.43 -7.99 -2.27
CA MET A 244 -37.06 -6.68 -2.26
C MET A 244 -38.56 -6.75 -2.60
N GLU A 245 -38.93 -7.58 -3.58
CA GLU A 245 -40.33 -7.87 -3.92
C GLU A 245 -41.08 -8.48 -2.73
N SER A 246 -40.48 -9.46 -2.05
CA SER A 246 -41.03 -10.06 -0.83
C SER A 246 -41.28 -9.02 0.26
N ILE A 247 -40.36 -8.07 0.47
CA ILE A 247 -40.55 -7.01 1.47
C ILE A 247 -41.69 -6.07 1.05
N PHE A 248 -41.75 -5.63 -0.21
CA PHE A 248 -42.86 -4.81 -0.69
C PHE A 248 -44.21 -5.50 -0.55
N LEU A 249 -44.30 -6.78 -0.93
CA LEU A 249 -45.51 -7.59 -0.78
C LEU A 249 -45.87 -7.81 0.69
N SER A 250 -44.89 -7.92 1.60
CA SER A 250 -45.13 -8.03 3.05
C SER A 250 -45.57 -6.72 3.70
N ALA A 251 -45.22 -5.57 3.11
CA ALA A 251 -45.60 -4.24 3.59
C ALA A 251 -47.01 -3.83 3.13
N ILE A 252 -47.56 -4.52 2.13
CA ILE A 252 -48.90 -4.31 1.58
C ILE A 252 -49.84 -5.35 2.21
N ASP A 253 -50.69 -4.91 3.14
CA ASP A 253 -51.70 -5.77 3.75
C ASP A 253 -52.81 -6.08 2.72
N MET A 254 -53.17 -7.36 2.54
CA MET A 254 -54.15 -7.80 1.52
C MET A 254 -55.57 -7.26 1.74
N TYR A 255 -55.85 -6.61 2.88
CA TYR A 255 -57.19 -6.18 3.30
C TYR A 255 -57.31 -4.70 3.71
N GLY A 256 -56.26 -3.87 3.56
CA GLY A 256 -56.24 -2.48 4.04
C GLY A 256 -55.92 -1.43 2.96
N PRO A 257 -56.47 -0.20 3.03
CA PRO A 257 -56.22 0.86 2.05
C PRO A 257 -54.95 1.72 2.34
N LYS A 258 -54.13 1.38 3.34
CA LYS A 258 -52.92 2.16 3.72
C LYS A 258 -51.74 1.25 4.11
N PHE A 259 -50.54 1.65 3.68
CA PHE A 259 -49.26 0.98 3.90
C PHE A 259 -48.90 0.85 5.40
N ASN A 260 -48.15 -0.19 5.79
CA ASN A 260 -47.46 -0.22 7.09
C ASN A 260 -46.06 0.41 6.96
N PRO A 261 -45.81 1.62 7.50
CA PRO A 261 -44.53 2.32 7.33
C PRO A 261 -43.35 1.59 7.98
N GLU A 262 -43.56 0.78 9.03
CA GLU A 262 -42.48 0.08 9.75
C GLU A 262 -41.75 -0.94 8.88
N ASN A 263 -42.45 -1.63 7.97
CA ASN A 263 -41.83 -2.61 7.07
C ASN A 263 -41.03 -1.94 5.93
N LEU A 264 -41.44 -0.73 5.50
CA LEU A 264 -40.71 0.05 4.50
C LEU A 264 -39.44 0.69 5.07
N GLN A 265 -39.39 0.95 6.38
CA GLN A 265 -38.17 1.46 7.05
C GLN A 265 -36.97 0.55 6.86
N LYS A 266 -37.18 -0.77 6.77
CA LYS A 266 -36.12 -1.76 6.49
C LYS A 266 -35.45 -1.51 5.13
N ILE A 267 -36.22 -1.15 4.11
CA ILE A 267 -35.69 -0.83 2.78
C ILE A 267 -35.08 0.58 2.77
N ILE A 268 -35.70 1.56 3.44
CA ILE A 268 -35.18 2.94 3.48
C ILE A 268 -33.79 2.98 4.11
N HIS A 269 -33.59 2.27 5.23
CA HIS A 269 -32.32 2.23 5.95
C HIS A 269 -31.34 1.16 5.45
N SER A 270 -31.77 0.22 4.60
CA SER A 270 -30.93 -0.86 4.07
C SER A 270 -29.60 -0.37 3.49
N GLU A 271 -28.52 -1.09 3.76
CA GLU A 271 -27.18 -0.78 3.25
C GLU A 271 -26.96 -1.23 1.80
N THR A 272 -27.68 -2.23 1.30
CA THR A 272 -27.48 -2.74 -0.06
C THR A 272 -27.75 -1.63 -1.09
N ALA A 273 -27.03 -1.66 -2.22
CA ALA A 273 -27.44 -0.86 -3.37
C ALA A 273 -28.86 -1.32 -3.73
N ILE A 274 -29.85 -0.46 -3.43
CA ILE A 274 -31.25 -0.72 -3.77
C ILE A 274 -31.65 0.04 -5.02
N TYR A 275 -31.01 1.17 -5.33
CA TYR A 275 -31.47 2.02 -6.44
C TYR A 275 -31.33 1.33 -7.79
N ASP A 276 -30.45 0.34 -7.93
CA ASP A 276 -30.33 -0.47 -9.14
C ASP A 276 -31.54 -1.40 -9.33
N ILE A 277 -32.17 -1.88 -8.26
CA ILE A 277 -33.34 -2.78 -8.35
C ILE A 277 -34.66 -2.02 -8.19
N LEU A 278 -34.69 -1.03 -7.28
CA LEU A 278 -35.86 -0.26 -6.88
C LEU A 278 -36.63 0.31 -8.08
N GLN A 279 -35.89 0.75 -9.11
CA GLN A 279 -36.48 1.34 -10.30
C GLN A 279 -37.37 0.35 -11.07
N GLU A 280 -37.07 -0.95 -11.08
CA GLU A 280 -37.92 -1.96 -11.75
C GLU A 280 -39.35 -1.97 -11.16
N PHE A 281 -39.47 -1.70 -9.85
CA PHE A 281 -40.76 -1.67 -9.15
C PHE A 281 -41.60 -0.42 -9.46
N PHE A 282 -41.06 0.62 -10.10
CA PHE A 282 -41.86 1.76 -10.59
C PHE A 282 -42.86 1.32 -11.68
N TRP A 283 -42.55 0.24 -12.40
CA TRP A 283 -43.39 -0.35 -13.44
C TRP A 283 -43.95 -1.73 -13.04
N HIS A 284 -44.10 -2.00 -11.74
CA HIS A 284 -44.69 -3.24 -11.24
C HIS A 284 -46.17 -3.37 -11.66
N SER A 285 -46.66 -4.59 -11.82
CA SER A 285 -48.06 -4.87 -12.20
C SER A 285 -49.10 -4.48 -11.13
N ASN A 286 -48.65 -4.15 -9.91
CA ASN A 286 -49.50 -3.78 -8.78
C ASN A 286 -49.30 -2.30 -8.45
N ASN A 287 -50.37 -1.49 -8.54
CA ASN A 287 -50.36 -0.04 -8.31
C ASN A 287 -49.85 0.34 -6.91
N LEU A 288 -50.15 -0.48 -5.90
CA LEU A 288 -49.69 -0.26 -4.53
C LEU A 288 -48.17 -0.46 -4.41
N VAL A 289 -47.61 -1.44 -5.13
CA VAL A 289 -46.15 -1.65 -5.20
C VAL A 289 -45.47 -0.47 -5.91
N ARG A 290 -46.06 0.03 -7.01
CA ARG A 290 -45.55 1.21 -7.72
C ARG A 290 -45.50 2.44 -6.82
N SER A 291 -46.60 2.72 -6.13
CA SER A 291 -46.70 3.84 -5.17
C SER A 291 -45.71 3.70 -4.01
N ALA A 292 -45.62 2.51 -3.41
CA ALA A 292 -44.66 2.25 -2.34
C ALA A 292 -43.20 2.40 -2.80
N ALA A 293 -42.87 1.97 -4.02
CA ALA A 293 -41.52 2.10 -4.58
C ALA A 293 -41.12 3.57 -4.79
N LEU A 294 -42.04 4.42 -5.28
CA LEU A 294 -41.80 5.87 -5.44
C LEU A 294 -41.61 6.55 -4.08
N GLU A 295 -42.40 6.19 -3.05
CA GLU A 295 -42.23 6.73 -1.70
C GLU A 295 -40.90 6.29 -1.07
N VAL A 296 -40.51 5.02 -1.20
CA VAL A 296 -39.21 4.52 -0.73
C VAL A 296 -38.06 5.26 -1.42
N TYR A 297 -38.17 5.55 -2.72
CA TYR A 297 -37.19 6.34 -3.45
C TYR A 297 -37.02 7.73 -2.83
N VAL A 298 -38.12 8.46 -2.63
CA VAL A 298 -38.11 9.83 -2.07
C VAL A 298 -37.56 9.82 -0.64
N ARG A 299 -38.12 9.00 0.26
CA ARG A 299 -37.68 8.98 1.66
C ARG A 299 -36.21 8.58 1.82
N ARG A 300 -35.70 7.70 0.97
CA ARG A 300 -34.28 7.30 1.00
C ARG A 300 -33.36 8.34 0.37
N ALA A 301 -33.77 9.00 -0.71
CA ALA A 301 -32.98 10.06 -1.33
C ALA A 301 -32.86 11.29 -0.42
N TYR A 302 -33.97 11.66 0.22
CA TYR A 302 -34.09 12.85 1.06
C TYR A 302 -33.91 12.55 2.55
N ILE A 303 -33.23 11.46 2.92
CA ILE A 303 -33.05 11.05 4.33
C ILE A 303 -32.31 12.07 5.22
N ALA A 304 -31.48 12.93 4.62
CA ALA A 304 -30.80 14.03 5.33
C ALA A 304 -31.63 15.34 5.40
N TYR A 305 -32.81 15.34 4.79
CA TYR A 305 -33.75 16.46 4.75
C TYR A 305 -34.97 16.10 5.60
N GLU A 306 -35.61 17.12 6.15
CA GLU A 306 -36.85 16.91 6.89
C GLU A 306 -38.01 16.90 5.90
N VAL A 307 -38.58 15.72 5.63
CA VAL A 307 -39.72 15.55 4.71
C VAL A 307 -41.01 15.70 5.51
N ASN A 308 -41.66 16.86 5.39
CA ASN A 308 -42.81 17.23 6.20
C ASN A 308 -44.12 16.61 5.71
N CYS A 309 -44.26 16.48 4.38
CA CYS A 309 -45.48 15.97 3.75
C CYS A 309 -45.11 15.14 2.51
N LEU A 310 -45.80 14.02 2.31
CA LEU A 310 -45.70 13.17 1.13
C LEU A 310 -47.10 12.67 0.77
N GLN A 311 -47.53 12.91 -0.47
CA GLN A 311 -48.87 12.56 -0.97
C GLN A 311 -48.77 11.76 -2.26
N HIS A 312 -49.57 10.70 -2.36
CA HIS A 312 -49.72 9.90 -3.57
C HIS A 312 -50.84 10.48 -4.45
N ARG A 313 -50.55 10.73 -5.72
CA ARG A 313 -51.52 11.18 -6.73
C ARG A 313 -51.49 10.23 -7.93
N GLU A 314 -52.62 10.12 -8.62
CA GLU A 314 -52.70 9.39 -9.90
C GLU A 314 -52.91 10.38 -11.04
N LEU A 315 -52.10 10.27 -12.10
CA LEU A 315 -52.26 11.00 -13.36
C LEU A 315 -53.16 10.20 -14.31
N ASN A 316 -53.65 10.86 -15.38
CA ASN A 316 -54.58 10.29 -16.37
C ASN A 316 -54.22 8.85 -16.79
N GLY A 317 -54.93 7.85 -16.24
CA GLY A 317 -54.83 6.44 -16.63
C GLY A 317 -53.77 5.61 -15.89
N ASP A 318 -53.98 5.36 -14.59
CA ASP A 318 -53.21 4.38 -13.78
C ASP A 318 -51.72 4.74 -13.54
N MET A 319 -51.33 6.01 -13.64
CA MET A 319 -49.94 6.46 -13.43
C MET A 319 -49.72 7.03 -12.02
N SER A 320 -48.88 6.37 -11.23
CA SER A 320 -48.55 6.79 -9.87
C SER A 320 -47.55 7.95 -9.85
N MET A 321 -47.84 8.97 -9.05
CA MET A 321 -46.99 10.14 -8.79
C MET A 321 -46.92 10.41 -7.29
N VAL A 322 -45.77 10.89 -6.82
CA VAL A 322 -45.55 11.31 -5.43
C VAL A 322 -45.18 12.79 -5.40
N GLU A 323 -45.96 13.55 -4.65
CA GLU A 323 -45.68 14.96 -4.31
C GLU A 323 -45.15 15.02 -2.88
N PHE A 324 -44.09 15.79 -2.64
CA PHE A 324 -43.50 15.91 -1.31
C PHE A 324 -42.94 17.29 -1.01
N ASN A 325 -43.03 17.70 0.26
CA ASN A 325 -42.46 18.94 0.77
C ASN A 325 -41.32 18.62 1.74
N PHE A 326 -40.20 19.33 1.63
CA PHE A 326 -39.03 19.11 2.47
C PHE A 326 -38.31 20.42 2.85
N LEU A 327 -37.62 20.40 3.99
CA LEU A 327 -36.79 21.49 4.50
C LEU A 327 -35.31 21.20 4.31
N LEU A 328 -34.54 22.22 3.95
CA LEU A 328 -33.07 22.13 3.92
C LEU A 328 -32.51 21.97 5.34
N PRO A 329 -31.54 21.08 5.60
CA PRO A 329 -30.93 20.95 6.94
C PRO A 329 -30.15 22.20 7.35
N ARG A 330 -29.97 22.44 8.66
CA ARG A 330 -29.27 23.63 9.21
C ARG A 330 -27.83 23.78 8.71
N SER A 331 -27.20 22.67 8.36
CA SER A 331 -25.85 22.60 7.77
C SER A 331 -25.81 22.89 6.26
N HIS A 332 -26.96 23.12 5.61
CA HIS A 332 -27.02 23.34 4.17
C HIS A 332 -26.56 24.77 3.79
N PRO A 333 -25.68 24.95 2.78
CA PRO A 333 -25.14 26.26 2.42
C PRO A 333 -26.20 27.33 2.06
N ASN A 334 -27.34 26.90 1.51
CA ASN A 334 -28.43 27.80 1.11
C ASN A 334 -29.46 28.09 2.22
N ARG A 335 -29.24 27.63 3.46
CA ARG A 335 -30.10 27.97 4.62
C ARG A 335 -29.48 29.18 5.32
N MET A 336 -29.62 30.37 4.73
CA MET A 336 -29.20 31.63 5.35
C MET A 336 -30.33 32.18 6.23
N MET A 337 -30.06 32.45 7.51
CA MET A 337 -30.95 33.28 8.32
C MET A 337 -30.69 34.75 7.98
N VAL A 338 -31.71 35.43 7.42
CA VAL A 338 -31.70 36.89 7.28
C VAL A 338 -32.24 37.47 8.59
N MET A 339 -31.37 38.11 9.38
CA MET A 339 -31.81 38.96 10.48
C MET A 339 -32.57 40.15 9.89
N ARG A 340 -33.90 40.22 10.07
CA ARG A 340 -34.67 41.44 9.77
C ARG A 340 -34.39 42.49 10.84
N TYR A 341 -33.62 43.52 10.47
CA TYR A 341 -33.24 44.66 11.32
C TYR A 341 -34.37 45.70 11.51
N ASP A 342 -35.60 45.30 11.81
CA ASP A 342 -36.73 46.24 11.96
C ASP A 342 -37.29 46.38 13.39
N SER A 343 -36.59 45.92 14.43
CA SER A 343 -37.14 45.98 15.80
C SER A 343 -36.12 46.25 16.90
N LEU A 344 -35.10 47.07 16.63
CA LEU A 344 -34.09 47.45 17.64
C LEU A 344 -34.39 48.74 18.41
N ASP A 345 -35.55 49.38 18.20
CA ASP A 345 -35.87 50.65 18.87
C ASP A 345 -36.90 50.55 20.01
N LYS A 346 -37.30 49.33 20.41
CA LYS A 346 -38.27 49.13 21.51
C LYS A 346 -37.95 47.91 22.39
N MET A 347 -36.77 47.83 22.99
CA MET A 347 -36.63 47.08 24.24
C MET A 347 -35.39 47.47 25.04
N SER A 348 -35.48 48.60 25.74
CA SER A 348 -34.65 48.87 26.92
C SER A 348 -35.39 48.37 28.16
N GLY A 349 -35.00 47.21 28.70
CA GLY A 349 -35.51 46.70 29.98
C GLY A 349 -35.11 45.26 30.26
N MET A 350 -34.40 45.05 31.37
CA MET A 350 -33.99 43.75 31.94
C MET A 350 -35.11 42.70 31.95
N VAL A 351 -34.78 41.44 31.65
CA VAL A 351 -34.87 40.22 32.50
C VAL A 351 -34.52 38.97 31.64
N ASP A 352 -33.89 37.97 32.27
CA ASP A 352 -33.63 36.57 31.84
C ASP A 352 -34.31 36.09 30.54
N TYR A 353 -33.50 35.55 29.62
CA TYR A 353 -33.97 34.80 28.45
C TYR A 353 -33.27 33.45 28.37
N ASP A 354 -33.75 32.51 29.19
CA ASP A 354 -33.50 31.07 29.04
C ASP A 354 -34.86 30.36 28.97
N ALA A 355 -35.71 30.78 28.04
CA ALA A 355 -36.90 30.08 27.57
C ALA A 355 -37.51 30.84 26.38
N HIS A 356 -37.84 30.12 25.31
CA HIS A 356 -38.54 30.57 24.08
C HIS A 356 -37.70 31.30 23.01
N ILE A 357 -36.83 30.53 22.34
CA ILE A 357 -36.43 30.76 20.93
C ILE A 357 -37.09 29.65 20.07
N ASP A 358 -38.42 29.50 20.18
CA ASP A 358 -39.20 28.55 19.35
C ASP A 358 -40.14 29.27 18.37
N GLN A 359 -40.07 30.60 18.26
CA GLN A 359 -40.90 31.39 17.32
C GLN A 359 -40.07 32.46 16.61
N LEU A 360 -39.02 32.02 15.91
CA LEU A 360 -38.49 32.75 14.76
C LEU A 360 -39.08 32.07 13.52
N ASP A 361 -39.95 32.75 12.78
CA ASP A 361 -40.49 32.22 11.53
C ASP A 361 -39.33 31.94 10.57
N GLU A 362 -39.16 30.66 10.21
CA GLU A 362 -38.15 30.26 9.22
C GLU A 362 -38.48 30.93 7.88
N PRO A 363 -37.50 31.48 7.15
CA PRO A 363 -37.77 32.15 5.90
C PRO A 363 -38.38 31.16 4.88
N PRO A 364 -39.40 31.56 4.09
CA PRO A 364 -40.09 30.69 3.14
C PRO A 364 -39.17 30.06 2.08
N THR A 365 -37.94 30.57 1.91
CA THR A 365 -36.88 30.05 1.03
C THR A 365 -36.29 28.69 1.47
N CYS A 366 -36.56 28.23 2.70
CA CYS A 366 -36.03 26.98 3.23
C CYS A 366 -36.92 25.75 2.94
N GLN A 367 -38.21 25.97 2.67
CA GLN A 367 -39.17 24.92 2.32
C GLN A 367 -39.24 24.76 0.80
N ARG A 368 -39.23 23.52 0.32
CA ARG A 368 -39.24 23.19 -1.11
C ARG A 368 -40.27 22.11 -1.40
N MET A 369 -40.92 22.23 -2.55
CA MET A 369 -41.79 21.19 -3.11
C MET A 369 -41.01 20.37 -4.15
N GLY A 370 -41.23 19.06 -4.15
CA GLY A 370 -40.71 18.13 -5.14
C GLY A 370 -41.78 17.18 -5.68
N ILE A 371 -41.61 16.75 -6.92
CA ILE A 371 -42.45 15.72 -7.54
C ILE A 371 -41.58 14.56 -8.04
N MET A 372 -42.04 13.33 -7.86
CA MET A 372 -41.48 12.12 -8.43
C MET A 372 -42.56 11.34 -9.21
N ALA A 373 -42.33 11.11 -10.50
CA ALA A 373 -43.24 10.36 -11.37
C ALA A 373 -42.46 9.42 -12.31
N SER A 374 -43.10 8.37 -12.83
CA SER A 374 -42.47 7.38 -13.72
C SER A 374 -43.31 7.12 -14.97
N PHE A 375 -42.67 7.11 -16.14
CA PHE A 375 -43.26 7.01 -17.48
C PHE A 375 -42.69 5.83 -18.29
N ASN A 376 -43.48 5.26 -19.20
CA ASN A 376 -43.07 4.15 -20.05
C ASN A 376 -42.24 4.59 -21.26
N SER A 377 -42.27 5.88 -21.62
CA SER A 377 -41.43 6.49 -22.66
C SER A 377 -41.29 8.00 -22.45
N MET A 378 -40.37 8.65 -23.19
CA MET A 378 -40.20 10.10 -23.14
C MET A 378 -41.41 10.84 -23.72
N GLU A 379 -42.03 10.29 -24.77
CA GLU A 379 -43.21 10.88 -25.41
C GLU A 379 -44.41 10.92 -24.46
N GLU A 380 -44.57 9.89 -23.61
CA GLU A 380 -45.61 9.85 -22.58
C GLU A 380 -45.39 10.92 -21.49
N PHE A 381 -44.13 11.21 -21.17
CA PHE A 381 -43.79 12.32 -20.28
C PHE A 381 -44.10 13.69 -20.91
N GLU A 382 -43.75 13.89 -22.19
CA GLU A 382 -44.02 15.14 -22.90
C GLU A 382 -45.53 15.45 -22.97
N ILE A 383 -46.38 14.44 -23.17
CA ILE A 383 -47.85 14.60 -23.20
C ILE A 383 -48.40 15.02 -21.82
N ASN A 384 -47.86 14.45 -20.74
CA ASN A 384 -48.35 14.69 -19.38
C ASN A 384 -47.62 15.83 -18.66
N PHE A 385 -46.64 16.48 -19.30
CA PHE A 385 -45.77 17.49 -18.69
C PHE A 385 -46.56 18.67 -18.12
N GLU A 386 -47.58 19.18 -18.82
CA GLU A 386 -48.38 20.31 -18.32
C GLU A 386 -49.15 19.96 -17.03
N GLN A 387 -49.62 18.73 -16.87
CA GLN A 387 -50.30 18.30 -15.65
C GLN A 387 -49.38 18.28 -14.43
N ILE A 388 -48.12 17.87 -14.64
CA ILE A 388 -47.08 17.93 -13.60
C ILE A 388 -46.81 19.38 -13.21
N MET A 389 -46.71 20.27 -14.21
CA MET A 389 -46.44 21.69 -13.98
C MET A 389 -47.59 22.40 -13.26
N ASN A 390 -48.84 22.00 -13.50
CA ASN A 390 -50.01 22.51 -12.80
C ASN A 390 -50.01 22.20 -11.29
N CYS A 391 -49.27 21.17 -10.85
CA CYS A 391 -49.13 20.87 -9.42
C CYS A 391 -48.28 21.91 -8.67
N PHE A 392 -47.49 22.73 -9.38
CA PHE A 392 -46.71 23.83 -8.82
C PHE A 392 -47.45 25.17 -8.87
N ASN A 393 -48.71 25.19 -9.33
CA ASN A 393 -49.51 26.41 -9.28
C ASN A 393 -49.90 26.73 -7.84
N VAL A 394 -49.69 27.98 -7.46
CA VAL A 394 -50.23 28.54 -6.22
C VAL A 394 -51.73 28.79 -6.49
N ASP A 395 -52.59 27.85 -6.12
CA ASP A 395 -54.04 28.09 -6.16
C ASP A 395 -54.37 29.23 -5.18
N THR A 396 -54.73 30.39 -5.72
CA THR A 396 -55.33 31.48 -4.95
C THR A 396 -56.77 31.19 -4.50
N ASP A 397 -57.37 30.06 -4.90
CA ASP A 397 -58.81 29.76 -4.70
C ASP A 397 -59.13 28.41 -4.03
N SER A 398 -58.15 27.66 -3.51
CA SER A 398 -58.40 26.39 -2.80
C SER A 398 -58.20 26.56 -1.28
N PRO A 399 -59.18 26.24 -0.41
CA PRO A 399 -59.01 26.36 1.04
C PRO A 399 -57.95 25.35 1.54
N PRO A 400 -57.06 25.74 2.48
CA PRO A 400 -55.98 24.88 2.94
C PRO A 400 -56.54 23.66 3.67
N SER A 401 -56.28 22.46 3.15
CA SER A 401 -56.58 21.18 3.79
C SER A 401 -55.47 20.79 4.77
N SER A 402 -55.30 21.59 5.83
CA SER A 402 -54.65 21.26 7.11
C SER A 402 -55.02 22.33 8.14
N PRO A 403 -55.18 22.01 9.44
CA PRO A 403 -55.85 22.89 10.40
C PRO A 403 -54.99 24.12 10.70
N THR A 404 -55.45 25.28 10.24
CA THR A 404 -54.92 26.59 10.65
C THR A 404 -55.17 26.79 12.14
N ILE A 405 -54.11 26.91 12.93
CA ILE A 405 -54.18 27.42 14.31
C ILE A 405 -54.56 28.90 14.20
N LEU A 406 -55.86 29.15 14.31
CA LEU A 406 -56.45 30.48 14.48
C LEU A 406 -56.06 31.05 15.85
N ALA A 407 -55.19 32.06 15.86
CA ALA A 407 -55.16 33.05 16.94
C ALA A 407 -55.88 34.32 16.44
N LYS A 408 -57.15 34.46 16.83
CA LYS A 408 -57.91 35.72 16.73
C LYS A 408 -57.39 36.74 17.74
N SER A 409 -57.29 38.02 17.35
CA SER A 409 -57.67 39.23 18.13
C SER A 409 -57.35 40.51 17.32
N PRO A 410 -57.86 41.72 17.69
CA PRO A 410 -59.11 42.24 17.14
C PRO A 410 -58.92 43.58 16.38
N ALA A 411 -59.99 43.97 15.68
CA ALA A 411 -60.34 45.30 15.17
C ALA A 411 -59.35 46.46 15.40
N GLY A 412 -58.90 47.09 14.29
CA GLY A 412 -58.26 48.39 14.32
C GLY A 412 -57.77 48.85 12.94
N ASN A 413 -58.57 49.69 12.31
CA ASN A 413 -58.28 50.65 11.24
C ASN A 413 -57.88 50.15 9.84
N GLU A 414 -58.79 50.48 8.92
CA GLU A 414 -58.52 50.79 7.52
C GLU A 414 -57.32 51.75 7.42
N ASP A 415 -56.29 51.36 6.69
CA ASP A 415 -55.67 52.23 5.69
C ASP A 415 -54.85 51.39 4.71
N SER A 416 -55.19 51.57 3.45
CA SER A 416 -54.59 50.98 2.27
C SER A 416 -53.10 51.31 2.17
N ILE A 417 -52.24 50.29 2.17
CA ILE A 417 -50.90 50.38 1.59
C ILE A 417 -50.78 49.26 0.56
N SER A 418 -50.94 49.65 -0.71
CA SER A 418 -50.56 48.86 -1.87
C SER A 418 -49.05 48.61 -1.85
N LEU A 419 -48.64 47.39 -1.51
CA LEU A 419 -47.28 46.90 -1.73
C LEU A 419 -47.24 46.11 -3.04
N HIS A 420 -47.26 46.83 -4.16
CA HIS A 420 -46.54 46.38 -5.34
C HIS A 420 -45.05 46.59 -5.07
N SER A 421 -44.40 45.60 -4.45
CA SER A 421 -42.96 45.45 -4.50
C SER A 421 -42.63 44.41 -5.56
N THR A 422 -42.33 44.89 -6.76
CA THR A 422 -41.53 44.16 -7.75
C THR A 422 -40.14 43.93 -7.15
N SER A 423 -39.92 42.80 -6.49
CA SER A 423 -38.57 42.32 -6.16
C SER A 423 -38.08 41.41 -7.27
N GLU A 424 -37.15 41.92 -8.08
CA GLU A 424 -36.28 41.11 -8.91
C GLU A 424 -35.50 40.12 -8.02
N SER A 425 -35.43 38.85 -8.44
CA SER A 425 -34.58 37.76 -7.94
C SER A 425 -35.12 36.78 -6.86
N ASP A 426 -36.32 36.21 -7.01
CA ASP A 426 -36.61 34.94 -6.34
C ASP A 426 -35.90 33.78 -7.06
N GLU A 427 -34.89 33.20 -6.40
CA GLU A 427 -34.21 31.99 -6.91
C GLU A 427 -35.21 30.83 -7.06
N PRO A 428 -35.16 30.05 -8.16
CA PRO A 428 -36.00 28.86 -8.29
C PRO A 428 -35.68 27.84 -7.18
N ILE A 429 -36.73 27.26 -6.58
CA ILE A 429 -36.64 26.41 -5.38
C ILE A 429 -37.18 24.98 -5.56
N HIS A 430 -38.07 24.74 -6.52
CA HIS A 430 -38.78 23.47 -6.71
C HIS A 430 -37.98 22.42 -7.48
N ILE A 431 -38.33 21.14 -7.33
CA ILE A 431 -37.57 20.04 -7.96
C ILE A 431 -38.51 19.02 -8.63
N ILE A 432 -38.06 18.40 -9.73
CA ILE A 432 -38.80 17.33 -10.41
C ILE A 432 -37.87 16.14 -10.65
N ASN A 433 -38.33 14.94 -10.31
CA ASN A 433 -37.66 13.68 -10.60
C ASN A 433 -38.55 12.82 -11.52
N VAL A 434 -38.02 12.31 -12.62
CA VAL A 434 -38.80 11.65 -13.69
C VAL A 434 -38.17 10.32 -14.09
N GLY A 435 -38.82 9.20 -13.79
CA GLY A 435 -38.50 7.87 -14.31
C GLY A 435 -38.93 7.70 -15.76
N ILE A 436 -38.06 7.19 -16.63
CA ILE A 436 -38.37 6.90 -18.04
C ILE A 436 -37.85 5.51 -18.40
N LYS A 437 -38.75 4.67 -18.92
CA LYS A 437 -38.41 3.33 -19.43
C LYS A 437 -38.03 3.40 -20.92
N PHE A 438 -36.95 2.71 -21.29
CA PHE A 438 -36.53 2.56 -22.69
C PHE A 438 -36.58 1.09 -23.13
N SER A 439 -36.84 0.88 -24.43
CA SER A 439 -36.96 -0.45 -25.04
C SER A 439 -35.64 -0.93 -25.64
N LYS A 440 -35.39 -2.25 -25.61
CA LYS A 440 -34.17 -2.92 -26.13
C LYS A 440 -33.84 -2.62 -27.61
N LYS A 441 -34.80 -2.14 -28.40
CA LYS A 441 -34.60 -1.84 -29.83
C LYS A 441 -33.88 -0.51 -30.08
N GLU A 442 -33.86 0.37 -29.08
CA GLU A 442 -33.29 1.71 -29.17
C GLU A 442 -31.89 1.71 -28.57
N LYS A 443 -30.85 1.68 -29.40
CA LYS A 443 -29.46 1.83 -28.96
C LYS A 443 -29.09 3.32 -28.94
N TYR A 444 -29.47 4.02 -27.88
CA TYR A 444 -28.96 5.37 -27.60
C TYR A 444 -27.73 5.27 -26.69
N SER A 445 -26.69 6.07 -26.95
CA SER A 445 -25.60 6.25 -25.97
C SER A 445 -26.05 7.22 -24.86
N ASP A 446 -25.35 7.22 -23.71
CA ASP A 446 -25.62 8.15 -22.61
C ASP A 446 -25.55 9.61 -23.06
N ASN A 447 -24.62 9.93 -23.97
CA ASN A 447 -24.50 11.29 -24.49
C ASN A 447 -25.66 11.65 -25.42
N ASP A 448 -26.20 10.70 -26.18
CA ASP A 448 -27.38 10.95 -27.04
C ASP A 448 -28.62 11.23 -26.20
N LEU A 449 -28.83 10.47 -25.11
CA LEU A 449 -29.90 10.72 -24.15
C LEU A 449 -29.70 12.06 -23.42
N ALA A 450 -28.46 12.38 -23.03
CA ALA A 450 -28.12 13.66 -22.42
C ALA A 450 -28.58 14.85 -23.26
N VAL A 451 -28.21 14.83 -24.54
CA VAL A 451 -28.53 15.87 -25.50
C VAL A 451 -30.04 15.97 -25.67
N ARG A 452 -30.74 14.83 -25.85
CA ARG A 452 -32.20 14.81 -26.00
C ARG A 452 -32.94 15.44 -24.81
N PHE A 453 -32.59 15.08 -23.58
CA PHE A 453 -33.20 15.66 -22.39
C PHE A 453 -32.81 17.12 -22.18
N GLN A 454 -31.57 17.49 -22.51
CA GLN A 454 -31.11 18.87 -22.45
C GLN A 454 -31.87 19.76 -23.44
N ASP A 455 -32.11 19.27 -24.66
CA ASP A 455 -32.88 19.98 -25.68
C ASP A 455 -34.33 20.17 -25.22
N PHE A 456 -34.97 19.14 -24.65
CA PHE A 456 -36.31 19.25 -24.07
C PHE A 456 -36.43 20.37 -23.02
N CYS A 457 -35.46 20.49 -22.11
CA CYS A 457 -35.47 21.53 -21.08
C CYS A 457 -35.14 22.92 -21.63
N LYS A 458 -34.22 23.03 -22.60
CA LYS A 458 -33.88 24.31 -23.26
C LYS A 458 -35.07 24.88 -24.02
N GLU A 459 -35.82 24.03 -24.74
CA GLU A 459 -37.04 24.44 -25.44
C GLU A 459 -38.11 25.02 -24.50
N ARG A 460 -38.09 24.65 -23.21
CA ARG A 460 -39.10 25.01 -22.20
C ARG A 460 -38.51 25.79 -21.03
N GLU A 461 -37.34 26.41 -21.23
CA GLU A 461 -36.60 27.09 -20.16
C GLU A 461 -37.40 28.23 -19.52
N GLU A 462 -38.06 29.07 -20.32
CA GLU A 462 -38.89 30.17 -19.81
C GLU A 462 -40.03 29.67 -18.92
N TYR A 463 -40.72 28.60 -19.35
CA TYR A 463 -41.84 28.00 -18.61
C TYR A 463 -41.39 27.32 -17.30
N LEU A 464 -40.21 26.69 -17.31
CA LEU A 464 -39.61 26.11 -16.10
C LEU A 464 -39.20 27.17 -15.08
N ASN A 465 -38.68 28.31 -15.55
CA ASN A 465 -38.34 29.44 -14.70
C ASN A 465 -39.59 30.11 -14.11
N GLU A 466 -40.67 30.24 -14.89
CA GLU A 466 -41.97 30.77 -14.41
C GLU A 466 -42.52 29.96 -13.22
N LYS A 467 -42.40 28.63 -13.27
CA LYS A 467 -42.82 27.74 -12.18
C LYS A 467 -41.76 27.54 -11.09
N ALA A 468 -40.71 28.37 -11.06
CA ALA A 468 -39.61 28.34 -10.09
C ALA A 468 -38.94 26.94 -9.95
N ILE A 469 -38.86 26.18 -11.06
CA ILE A 469 -38.22 24.87 -11.09
C ILE A 469 -36.70 25.04 -11.07
N ARG A 470 -36.08 24.57 -10.00
CA ARG A 470 -34.64 24.63 -9.78
C ARG A 470 -33.86 23.55 -10.52
N ARG A 471 -34.46 22.35 -10.63
CA ARG A 471 -33.84 21.21 -11.30
C ARG A 471 -34.87 20.19 -11.76
N ILE A 472 -34.56 19.52 -12.86
CA ILE A 472 -35.18 18.27 -13.28
C ILE A 472 -34.12 17.19 -13.23
N THR A 473 -34.48 16.01 -12.71
CA THR A 473 -33.63 14.81 -12.66
C THR A 473 -34.33 13.70 -13.43
N PHE A 474 -33.73 13.28 -14.54
CA PHE A 474 -34.22 12.13 -15.30
C PHE A 474 -33.66 10.83 -14.71
N LEU A 475 -34.44 9.75 -14.75
CA LEU A 475 -34.13 8.44 -14.22
C LEU A 475 -34.39 7.43 -15.33
N VAL A 476 -33.35 7.10 -16.08
CA VAL A 476 -33.45 6.17 -17.20
C VAL A 476 -33.49 4.73 -16.68
N TYR A 477 -34.37 3.89 -17.24
CA TYR A 477 -34.40 2.46 -16.98
C TYR A 477 -34.40 1.69 -18.30
N CYS A 478 -33.42 0.80 -18.47
CA CYS A 478 -33.33 -0.10 -19.62
C CYS A 478 -33.07 -1.52 -19.15
N ARG A 479 -34.03 -2.43 -19.40
CA ARG A 479 -33.91 -3.84 -19.03
C ARG A 479 -33.04 -4.55 -20.05
N PHE A 480 -31.77 -4.77 -19.73
CA PHE A 480 -30.95 -5.71 -20.48
C PHE A 480 -31.50 -7.11 -20.24
N GLY A 481 -31.96 -7.74 -21.32
CA GLY A 481 -32.35 -9.14 -21.27
C GLY A 481 -31.10 -9.97 -21.03
N GLU A 482 -30.85 -10.35 -19.78
CA GLU A 482 -30.08 -11.54 -19.47
C GLU A 482 -30.63 -12.68 -20.34
N ASP A 483 -29.75 -13.35 -21.08
CA ASP A 483 -30.12 -14.59 -21.75
C ASP A 483 -30.83 -15.49 -20.75
N ARG A 484 -31.91 -16.16 -21.17
CA ARG A 484 -32.80 -17.02 -20.35
C ARG A 484 -32.08 -18.10 -19.51
N ILE A 485 -30.75 -18.22 -19.60
CA ILE A 485 -29.86 -19.16 -18.94
C ILE A 485 -29.67 -18.84 -17.45
N TYR A 486 -29.76 -17.58 -17.01
CA TYR A 486 -29.40 -17.17 -15.64
C TYR A 486 -30.46 -17.43 -14.57
N ARG A 487 -31.73 -17.65 -14.95
CA ARG A 487 -32.86 -17.74 -14.02
C ARG A 487 -32.76 -18.86 -12.97
N HIS A 488 -31.92 -19.88 -13.19
CA HIS A 488 -31.90 -21.10 -12.36
C HIS A 488 -30.47 -21.54 -11.98
N LEU A 489 -29.49 -20.63 -12.03
CA LEU A 489 -28.08 -20.95 -11.79
C LEU A 489 -27.60 -20.42 -10.43
N GLU A 490 -26.95 -21.29 -9.65
CA GLU A 490 -26.23 -20.90 -8.44
C GLU A 490 -25.21 -19.79 -8.72
N PRO A 491 -24.91 -18.90 -7.75
CA PRO A 491 -23.94 -17.80 -7.89
C PRO A 491 -22.58 -18.22 -8.47
N ALA A 492 -22.13 -19.44 -8.16
CA ALA A 492 -20.88 -20.01 -8.67
C ALA A 492 -20.87 -20.30 -10.18
N LEU A 493 -22.04 -20.40 -10.84
CA LEU A 493 -22.15 -20.61 -12.29
C LEU A 493 -22.33 -19.30 -13.07
N ALA A 494 -22.93 -18.26 -12.48
CA ALA A 494 -22.89 -16.90 -13.03
C ALA A 494 -21.43 -16.40 -13.12
N PHE A 495 -20.66 -16.68 -12.07
CA PHE A 495 -19.21 -16.47 -11.98
C PHE A 495 -18.40 -17.23 -13.05
N GLN A 496 -18.88 -18.39 -13.52
CA GLN A 496 -18.24 -19.16 -14.61
C GLN A 496 -18.58 -18.64 -16.02
N LEU A 497 -19.65 -17.86 -16.17
CA LEU A 497 -20.05 -17.27 -17.45
C LEU A 497 -19.38 -15.92 -17.71
N GLU A 498 -19.07 -15.14 -16.68
CA GLU A 498 -18.21 -13.94 -16.78
C GLU A 498 -16.80 -14.28 -17.29
N ILE A 499 -16.27 -15.46 -16.97
CA ILE A 499 -15.00 -15.95 -17.53
C ILE A 499 -15.06 -16.08 -19.07
N ASN A 500 -16.24 -16.33 -19.68
CA ASN A 500 -16.37 -16.32 -21.14
C ASN A 500 -16.38 -14.90 -21.74
N GLN A 501 -16.62 -13.87 -20.94
CA GLN A 501 -16.59 -12.47 -21.35
C GLN A 501 -15.21 -11.81 -21.15
N LEU A 502 -14.27 -12.49 -20.47
CA LEU A 502 -12.93 -11.97 -20.10
C LEU A 502 -11.98 -11.66 -21.27
N ARG A 503 -12.40 -11.72 -22.54
CA ARG A 503 -11.48 -11.48 -23.66
C ARG A 503 -11.88 -10.52 -24.75
N ASN A 504 -13.15 -10.20 -24.91
CA ASN A 504 -13.60 -9.34 -25.98
C ASN A 504 -14.57 -8.32 -25.43
N PHE A 505 -14.07 -7.13 -25.09
CA PHE A 505 -14.71 -5.87 -25.43
C PHE A 505 -13.77 -4.72 -25.09
N ASP A 506 -13.85 -3.65 -25.87
CA ASP A 506 -13.36 -2.33 -25.50
C ASP A 506 -13.75 -2.01 -24.05
N LEU A 507 -12.91 -1.21 -23.39
CA LEU A 507 -13.08 -0.71 -22.02
C LEU A 507 -14.46 -0.05 -21.76
N GLU A 508 -15.28 0.16 -22.78
CA GLU A 508 -16.60 0.79 -22.72
C GLU A 508 -17.80 -0.16 -22.53
N ALA A 509 -17.65 -1.50 -22.63
CA ALA A 509 -18.81 -2.40 -22.75
C ALA A 509 -18.96 -3.49 -21.67
N ILE A 510 -18.41 -3.32 -20.46
CA ILE A 510 -18.93 -4.03 -19.27
C ILE A 510 -20.12 -3.22 -18.76
N GLN A 511 -21.23 -3.25 -19.52
CA GLN A 511 -22.51 -2.69 -19.09
C GLN A 511 -23.33 -3.78 -18.41
N THR A 512 -22.96 -4.12 -17.18
CA THR A 512 -23.84 -4.91 -16.30
C THR A 512 -24.74 -3.96 -15.51
N ASN A 513 -25.96 -3.86 -16.03
CA ASN A 513 -27.24 -3.64 -15.35
C ASN A 513 -27.48 -2.26 -14.70
N ASN A 514 -28.42 -1.55 -15.34
CA ASN A 514 -29.13 -0.33 -14.92
C ASN A 514 -28.38 0.99 -15.21
N TYR A 515 -28.59 1.48 -16.43
CA TYR A 515 -28.26 2.84 -16.85
C TYR A 515 -28.99 3.89 -16.00
N LYS A 516 -28.39 4.36 -14.92
CA LYS A 516 -28.94 5.50 -14.16
C LYS A 516 -28.43 6.81 -14.74
N MET A 517 -29.03 7.31 -15.81
CA MET A 517 -28.68 8.65 -16.24
C MET A 517 -29.46 9.68 -15.41
N HIS A 518 -28.92 10.10 -14.27
CA HIS A 518 -29.36 11.32 -13.58
C HIS A 518 -28.83 12.54 -14.34
N LEU A 519 -29.60 13.02 -15.31
CA LEU A 519 -29.28 14.28 -15.97
C LEU A 519 -29.79 15.42 -15.08
N TYR A 520 -28.87 16.22 -14.57
CA TYR A 520 -29.16 17.43 -13.80
C TYR A 520 -29.08 18.64 -14.73
N LEU A 521 -30.13 19.44 -14.82
CA LEU A 521 -30.15 20.66 -15.62
C LEU A 521 -30.44 21.87 -14.69
N GLY A 522 -29.43 22.70 -14.40
CA GLY A 522 -29.50 23.96 -13.60
C GLY A 522 -28.10 24.53 -13.32
N LYS A 523 -27.77 25.82 -13.13
CA LYS A 523 -28.46 27.12 -12.91
C LYS A 523 -28.35 28.03 -14.16
N ALA A 524 -29.33 28.93 -14.32
CA ALA A 524 -29.46 29.99 -15.34
C ALA A 524 -29.61 29.57 -16.83
N LYS A 525 -29.35 28.30 -17.22
CA LYS A 525 -29.45 27.80 -18.62
C LYS A 525 -29.87 26.32 -18.81
N PHE A 526 -30.38 25.65 -17.77
CA PHE A 526 -30.68 24.19 -17.78
C PHE A 526 -29.58 23.35 -18.50
N GLY A 527 -28.31 23.55 -18.13
CA GLY A 527 -27.17 22.79 -18.66
C GLY A 527 -26.78 21.62 -17.77
N GLU A 528 -26.23 20.55 -18.34
CA GLU A 528 -25.87 19.35 -17.59
C GLU A 528 -24.74 19.60 -16.59
N ASP A 529 -24.93 19.24 -15.32
CA ASP A 529 -23.82 19.06 -14.38
C ASP A 529 -23.38 17.58 -14.35
N ARG A 530 -22.24 17.33 -15.01
CA ARG A 530 -21.67 15.98 -15.16
C ARG A 530 -21.20 15.37 -13.83
N ILE A 531 -21.01 16.16 -12.77
CA ILE A 531 -20.56 15.68 -11.46
C ILE A 531 -21.64 14.81 -10.80
N TYR A 532 -22.92 15.13 -11.05
CA TYR A 532 -24.07 14.39 -10.53
C TYR A 532 -24.55 13.28 -11.46
N ARG A 533 -23.90 13.07 -12.62
CA ARG A 533 -24.26 11.96 -13.51
C ARG A 533 -24.13 10.64 -12.75
N HIS A 534 -25.16 9.80 -12.83
CA HIS A 534 -25.27 8.54 -12.08
C HIS A 534 -25.35 8.66 -10.54
N LEU A 535 -25.57 9.86 -9.99
CA LEU A 535 -25.74 10.14 -8.56
C LEU A 535 -27.04 10.91 -8.31
N GLU A 536 -27.86 10.44 -7.36
CA GLU A 536 -29.03 11.20 -6.90
C GLU A 536 -28.59 12.51 -6.20
N PRO A 537 -28.97 13.70 -6.69
CA PRO A 537 -28.49 14.97 -6.15
C PRO A 537 -28.77 15.21 -4.66
N ALA A 538 -29.81 14.60 -4.10
CA ALA A 538 -30.05 14.69 -2.65
C ALA A 538 -28.93 14.03 -1.82
N LEU A 539 -28.28 12.97 -2.34
CA LEU A 539 -27.15 12.29 -1.71
C LEU A 539 -25.84 13.09 -1.82
N ALA A 540 -25.69 13.95 -2.83
CA ALA A 540 -24.51 14.79 -3.01
C ALA A 540 -24.21 15.70 -1.82
N PHE A 541 -25.26 16.15 -1.12
CA PHE A 541 -25.12 16.93 0.12
C PHE A 541 -24.45 16.10 1.23
N GLN A 542 -24.87 14.84 1.42
CA GLN A 542 -24.28 13.92 2.39
C GLN A 542 -22.85 13.53 2.04
N LEU A 543 -22.51 13.54 0.74
CA LEU A 543 -21.15 13.34 0.26
C LEU A 543 -20.29 14.61 0.36
N GLU A 544 -20.86 15.77 0.71
CA GLU A 544 -20.16 17.05 0.84
C GLU A 544 -19.34 17.45 -0.40
N ILE A 545 -19.87 17.20 -1.60
CA ILE A 545 -19.20 17.51 -2.88
C ILE A 545 -18.84 19.01 -2.98
N ASN A 546 -19.60 19.90 -2.32
CA ASN A 546 -19.33 21.34 -2.25
C ASN A 546 -17.92 21.69 -1.74
N ARG A 547 -17.31 20.84 -0.88
CA ARG A 547 -15.95 21.05 -0.38
C ARG A 547 -14.88 20.80 -1.44
N LEU A 548 -15.24 20.21 -2.59
CA LEU A 548 -14.35 19.97 -3.72
C LEU A 548 -14.31 21.12 -4.75
N ARG A 549 -14.98 22.26 -4.51
CA ARG A 549 -15.16 23.34 -5.50
C ARG A 549 -13.87 23.97 -6.06
N ASN A 550 -12.74 23.80 -5.38
CA ASN A 550 -11.41 24.24 -5.84
C ASN A 550 -10.83 23.34 -6.95
N PHE A 551 -11.52 22.24 -7.28
CA PHE A 551 -11.12 21.27 -8.29
C PHE A 551 -12.16 21.19 -9.40
N ASP A 552 -11.71 20.95 -10.62
CA ASP A 552 -12.53 20.47 -11.73
C ASP A 552 -12.63 18.95 -11.62
N LEU A 553 -13.86 18.46 -11.44
CA LEU A 553 -14.12 17.06 -11.12
C LEU A 553 -14.54 16.27 -12.35
N GLU A 554 -14.01 15.06 -12.44
CA GLU A 554 -14.38 14.03 -13.40
C GLU A 554 -14.81 12.79 -12.63
N ALA A 555 -16.09 12.39 -12.75
CA ALA A 555 -16.60 11.20 -12.08
C ALA A 555 -16.07 9.93 -12.77
N ILE A 556 -15.49 9.01 -11.98
CA ILE A 556 -14.98 7.73 -12.48
C ILE A 556 -15.97 6.64 -12.10
N GLN A 557 -16.42 5.89 -13.10
CA GLN A 557 -17.37 4.81 -12.90
C GLN A 557 -16.70 3.61 -12.21
N THR A 558 -17.36 3.11 -11.15
CA THR A 558 -16.93 1.96 -10.36
C THR A 558 -18.00 0.87 -10.43
N ASN A 559 -17.60 -0.40 -10.33
CA ASN A 559 -18.55 -1.52 -10.27
C ASN A 559 -19.35 -1.54 -8.97
N ASN A 560 -18.79 -0.96 -7.90
CA ASN A 560 -19.46 -0.83 -6.61
C ASN A 560 -20.10 0.55 -6.51
N TYR A 561 -21.41 0.61 -6.77
CA TYR A 561 -22.19 1.85 -6.77
C TYR A 561 -22.26 2.58 -5.41
N LYS A 562 -21.77 1.97 -4.31
CA LYS A 562 -21.59 2.67 -3.03
C LYS A 562 -20.41 3.64 -3.06
N MET A 563 -19.45 3.42 -3.96
CA MET A 563 -18.17 4.13 -4.03
C MET A 563 -18.26 5.27 -5.06
N HIS A 564 -18.33 6.51 -4.58
CA HIS A 564 -18.29 7.69 -5.46
C HIS A 564 -16.85 8.17 -5.60
N LEU A 565 -16.25 7.87 -6.74
CA LEU A 565 -14.87 8.20 -7.07
C LEU A 565 -14.81 9.37 -8.04
N TYR A 566 -14.03 10.40 -7.70
CA TYR A 566 -13.82 11.58 -8.53
C TYR A 566 -12.33 11.81 -8.77
N LEU A 567 -11.93 12.08 -10.00
CA LEU A 567 -10.64 12.66 -10.34
C LEU A 567 -10.78 14.19 -10.31
N GLY A 568 -10.13 14.84 -9.35
CA GLY A 568 -10.08 16.29 -9.24
C GLY A 568 -8.80 16.86 -9.84
N LYS A 569 -8.95 17.89 -10.68
CA LYS A 569 -7.87 18.70 -11.26
C LYS A 569 -7.92 20.07 -10.59
N ALA A 570 -6.85 20.50 -9.91
CA ALA A 570 -6.88 21.80 -9.23
C ALA A 570 -7.12 22.95 -10.21
N LYS A 571 -7.98 23.89 -9.85
CA LYS A 571 -8.23 25.10 -10.65
C LYS A 571 -7.03 26.03 -10.53
N VAL A 572 -6.39 26.33 -11.66
CA VAL A 572 -5.23 27.23 -11.76
C VAL A 572 -5.54 28.43 -12.66
N ALA A 573 -4.73 29.48 -12.58
CA ALA A 573 -4.85 30.64 -13.46
C ALA A 573 -4.63 30.24 -14.94
N ALA A 574 -5.31 30.94 -15.86
CA ALA A 574 -5.23 30.65 -17.29
C ALA A 574 -3.77 30.74 -17.80
N GLY A 575 -3.30 29.67 -18.45
CA GLY A 575 -1.92 29.56 -18.98
C GLY A 575 -0.93 28.81 -18.09
N GLN A 576 -1.29 28.49 -16.84
CA GLN A 576 -0.47 27.66 -15.96
C GLN A 576 -0.80 26.17 -16.11
N GLU A 577 0.20 25.29 -16.12
CA GLU A 577 -0.03 23.84 -16.13
C GLU A 577 -0.57 23.38 -14.77
N VAL A 578 -1.63 22.56 -14.80
CA VAL A 578 -2.16 21.92 -13.59
C VAL A 578 -1.17 20.85 -13.12
N THR A 579 -0.68 21.00 -11.89
CA THR A 579 0.24 20.05 -11.24
C THR A 579 -0.45 19.18 -10.19
N ASP A 580 -1.57 19.63 -9.63
CA ASP A 580 -2.31 18.95 -8.56
C ASP A 580 -3.51 18.18 -9.12
N TYR A 581 -3.36 16.85 -9.16
CA TYR A 581 -4.40 15.90 -9.49
C TYR A 581 -4.65 15.02 -8.27
N ARG A 582 -5.90 14.76 -7.92
CA ARG A 582 -6.24 13.90 -6.78
C ARG A 582 -7.41 12.99 -7.09
N PHE A 583 -7.39 11.80 -6.53
CA PHE A 583 -8.58 10.99 -6.40
C PHE A 583 -9.29 11.31 -5.09
N PHE A 584 -10.59 11.59 -5.17
CA PHE A 584 -11.48 11.74 -4.03
C PHE A 584 -12.45 10.55 -4.02
N VAL A 585 -12.37 9.73 -2.99
CA VAL A 585 -13.37 8.67 -2.72
C VAL A 585 -14.32 9.16 -1.66
N ARG A 586 -15.62 9.10 -1.92
CA ARG A 586 -16.66 9.52 -0.97
C ARG A 586 -17.69 8.41 -0.83
N VAL A 587 -17.98 8.03 0.41
CA VAL A 587 -18.87 6.90 0.73
C VAL A 587 -19.82 7.26 1.87
N ILE A 588 -21.05 6.74 1.79
CA ILE A 588 -22.03 6.80 2.88
C ILE A 588 -22.21 5.39 3.42
N ILE A 589 -21.92 5.18 4.70
CA ILE A 589 -22.08 3.92 5.42
C ILE A 589 -23.42 3.96 6.16
N ARG A 590 -24.25 2.94 5.93
CA ARG A 590 -25.59 2.77 6.54
C ARG A 590 -25.62 1.47 7.36
N HIS A 591 -26.49 1.39 8.36
CA HIS A 591 -26.64 0.20 9.20
C HIS A 591 -27.60 -0.81 8.54
N SER A 592 -27.29 -2.11 8.59
CA SER A 592 -28.28 -3.16 8.33
C SER A 592 -28.91 -3.58 9.68
N ASP A 593 -30.20 -3.27 9.91
CA ASP A 593 -30.85 -3.48 11.21
C ASP A 593 -30.80 -4.95 11.68
N LEU A 594 -30.35 -5.18 12.93
CA LEU A 594 -30.72 -6.26 13.90
C LEU A 594 -29.56 -6.76 14.79
N VAL A 595 -28.78 -5.90 15.45
CA VAL A 595 -27.97 -6.35 16.61
C VAL A 595 -28.03 -5.34 17.76
N THR A 596 -27.97 -5.86 18.99
CA THR A 596 -28.11 -5.17 20.28
C THR A 596 -27.21 -3.94 20.46
N LYS A 597 -27.56 -3.06 21.41
CA LYS A 597 -26.85 -1.80 21.71
C LYS A 597 -25.32 -1.96 21.84
N GLU A 598 -24.83 -3.03 22.49
CA GLU A 598 -23.39 -3.27 22.61
C GLU A 598 -22.71 -3.80 21.33
N ALA A 599 -23.43 -4.47 20.44
CA ALA A 599 -22.86 -5.04 19.20
C ALA A 599 -22.75 -4.02 18.05
N SER A 600 -23.35 -2.83 18.19
CA SER A 600 -23.37 -1.80 17.16
C SER A 600 -21.98 -1.23 16.82
N PHE A 601 -21.11 -1.05 17.81
CA PHE A 601 -19.77 -0.48 17.60
C PHE A 601 -18.83 -1.47 16.90
N GLU A 602 -18.81 -2.75 17.32
CA GLU A 602 -17.97 -3.78 16.69
C GLU A 602 -18.41 -4.08 15.26
N TYR A 603 -19.72 -4.15 15.01
CA TYR A 603 -20.24 -4.31 13.65
C TYR A 603 -19.82 -3.14 12.75
N LEU A 604 -19.97 -1.90 13.22
CA LEU A 604 -19.60 -0.72 12.44
C LEU A 604 -18.09 -0.56 12.29
N GLN A 605 -17.29 -1.08 13.21
CA GLN A 605 -15.85 -1.21 13.03
C GLN A 605 -15.52 -2.16 11.86
N ASN A 606 -16.11 -3.36 11.84
CA ASN A 606 -15.91 -4.31 10.74
C ASN A 606 -16.44 -3.75 9.40
N GLU A 607 -17.55 -3.01 9.44
CA GLU A 607 -18.13 -2.38 8.26
C GLU A 607 -17.29 -1.21 7.74
N ALA A 608 -16.72 -0.41 8.64
CA ALA A 608 -15.77 0.66 8.30
C ALA A 608 -14.52 0.08 7.63
N GLU A 609 -13.99 -1.01 8.19
CA GLU A 609 -12.83 -1.72 7.67
C GLU A 609 -13.11 -2.30 6.28
N ARG A 610 -14.25 -2.96 6.10
CA ARG A 610 -14.72 -3.46 4.80
C ARG A 610 -14.85 -2.33 3.77
N THR A 611 -15.51 -1.23 4.16
CA THR A 611 -15.72 -0.07 3.28
C THR A 611 -14.40 0.59 2.89
N LEU A 612 -13.44 0.69 3.82
CA LEU A 612 -12.10 1.21 3.54
C LEU A 612 -11.38 0.34 2.50
N LEU A 613 -11.46 -0.98 2.62
CA LEU A 613 -10.89 -1.91 1.64
C LEU A 613 -11.53 -1.75 0.26
N GLU A 614 -12.86 -1.66 0.19
CA GLU A 614 -13.60 -1.41 -1.06
C GLU A 614 -13.24 -0.05 -1.70
N ALA A 615 -12.99 0.98 -0.87
CA ALA A 615 -12.52 2.29 -1.33
C ALA A 615 -11.10 2.22 -1.90
N LEU A 616 -10.19 1.52 -1.22
CA LEU A 616 -8.83 1.28 -1.72
C LEU A 616 -8.84 0.44 -3.00
N ASP A 617 -9.72 -0.55 -3.11
CA ASP A 617 -9.89 -1.35 -4.31
C ASP A 617 -10.38 -0.49 -5.49
N SER A 618 -11.30 0.42 -5.23
CA SER A 618 -11.81 1.36 -6.24
C SER A 618 -10.72 2.32 -6.72
N LEU A 619 -9.86 2.80 -5.82
CA LEU A 619 -8.68 3.61 -6.17
C LEU A 619 -7.67 2.80 -7.00
N GLU A 620 -7.49 1.52 -6.71
CA GLU A 620 -6.61 0.66 -7.50
C GLU A 620 -7.16 0.49 -8.92
N VAL A 621 -8.47 0.28 -9.07
CA VAL A 621 -9.13 0.28 -10.38
C VAL A 621 -8.91 1.61 -11.12
N ALA A 622 -9.04 2.74 -10.40
CA ALA A 622 -8.79 4.08 -10.92
C ALA A 622 -7.36 4.30 -11.43
N SER A 623 -6.40 3.48 -10.97
CA SER A 623 -5.00 3.58 -11.39
C SER A 623 -4.79 3.25 -12.87
N SER A 624 -5.77 2.60 -13.51
CA SER A 624 -5.79 2.39 -14.97
C SER A 624 -6.03 3.67 -15.79
N HIS A 625 -6.53 4.74 -15.16
CA HIS A 625 -6.79 6.02 -15.82
C HIS A 625 -5.48 6.66 -16.31
N SER A 626 -5.51 7.34 -17.47
CA SER A 626 -4.32 7.92 -18.11
C SER A 626 -3.57 8.92 -17.22
N LEU A 627 -4.31 9.68 -16.41
CA LEU A 627 -3.79 10.70 -15.49
C LEU A 627 -3.46 10.16 -14.09
N SER A 628 -3.68 8.88 -13.79
CA SER A 628 -3.47 8.31 -12.45
C SER A 628 -2.04 8.51 -11.93
N LYS A 629 -1.04 8.42 -12.82
CA LYS A 629 0.38 8.60 -12.48
C LYS A 629 0.70 10.00 -11.94
N LYS A 630 -0.09 11.01 -12.36
CA LYS A 630 0.02 12.40 -11.88
C LYS A 630 -0.72 12.64 -10.56
N THR A 631 -1.55 11.70 -10.10
CA THR A 631 -2.33 11.89 -8.87
C THR A 631 -1.46 11.83 -7.61
N ASP A 632 -1.80 12.66 -6.64
CA ASP A 632 -1.14 12.77 -5.35
C ASP A 632 -2.14 13.25 -4.30
N CYS A 633 -1.82 13.10 -3.01
CA CYS A 633 -2.65 13.58 -1.91
C CYS A 633 -4.11 13.10 -1.98
N ASN A 634 -4.32 11.85 -2.39
CA ASN A 634 -5.64 11.27 -2.54
C ASN A 634 -6.40 11.32 -1.20
N HIS A 635 -7.72 11.46 -1.28
CA HIS A 635 -8.57 11.72 -0.11
C HIS A 635 -9.70 10.71 -0.03
N ILE A 636 -9.93 10.18 1.18
CA ILE A 636 -11.06 9.28 1.49
C ILE A 636 -12.00 9.98 2.47
N PHE A 637 -13.28 10.04 2.12
CA PHE A 637 -14.36 10.53 2.99
C PHE A 637 -15.37 9.42 3.28
N LEU A 638 -15.53 9.06 4.55
CA LEU A 638 -16.50 8.09 5.02
C LEU A 638 -17.54 8.79 5.90
N ASN A 639 -18.80 8.77 5.48
CA ASN A 639 -19.90 9.35 6.22
C ASN A 639 -20.76 8.25 6.86
N PHE A 640 -20.71 8.12 8.19
CA PHE A 640 -21.55 7.19 8.95
C PHE A 640 -22.90 7.86 9.21
N ALA A 641 -23.93 7.40 8.49
CA ALA A 641 -25.29 7.84 8.69
C ALA A 641 -25.90 7.45 10.07
N PRO A 642 -25.66 6.25 10.64
CA PRO A 642 -26.28 5.87 11.91
C PRO A 642 -25.61 6.56 13.12
N THR A 643 -26.36 6.69 14.23
CA THR A 643 -25.82 7.16 15.50
C THR A 643 -25.11 6.02 16.24
N LEU A 644 -23.83 6.22 16.54
CA LEU A 644 -22.97 5.27 17.24
C LEU A 644 -23.10 5.40 18.76
N THR A 645 -23.39 4.30 19.46
CA THR A 645 -23.27 4.29 20.92
C THR A 645 -21.85 3.86 21.29
N ILE A 646 -21.07 4.75 21.90
CA ILE A 646 -19.67 4.50 22.25
C ILE A 646 -19.53 4.36 23.77
N PRO A 647 -18.84 3.33 24.28
CA PRO A 647 -18.63 3.15 25.71
C PRO A 647 -17.79 4.28 26.32
N GLU A 648 -16.71 4.69 25.65
CA GLU A 648 -15.78 5.72 26.13
C GLU A 648 -15.24 6.60 24.98
N PRO A 649 -15.01 7.91 25.20
CA PRO A 649 -14.53 8.85 24.17
C PRO A 649 -13.22 8.45 23.48
N GLY A 650 -12.26 7.85 24.21
CA GLY A 650 -10.94 7.49 23.68
C GLY A 650 -10.94 6.26 22.76
N LYS A 651 -11.98 5.42 22.83
CA LYS A 651 -12.01 4.14 22.11
C LYS A 651 -12.08 4.32 20.59
N LEU A 652 -12.77 5.37 20.13
CA LEU A 652 -12.91 5.69 18.71
C LEU A 652 -11.55 5.97 18.05
N GLU A 653 -10.72 6.79 18.70
CA GLU A 653 -9.40 7.14 18.17
C GLU A 653 -8.48 5.91 18.14
N GLU A 654 -8.47 5.10 19.20
CA GLU A 654 -7.69 3.86 19.29
C GLU A 654 -8.06 2.88 18.17
N THR A 655 -9.35 2.63 17.96
CA THR A 655 -9.85 1.72 16.92
C THR A 655 -9.47 2.19 15.52
N VAL A 656 -9.67 3.48 15.21
CA VAL A 656 -9.33 4.01 13.89
C VAL A 656 -7.81 4.00 13.68
N ARG A 657 -7.02 4.32 14.70
CA ARG A 657 -5.55 4.25 14.65
C ARG A 657 -5.08 2.82 14.35
N ALA A 658 -5.62 1.82 15.04
CA ALA A 658 -5.30 0.42 14.79
C ALA A 658 -5.65 -0.02 13.35
N MET A 659 -6.79 0.43 12.83
CA MET A 659 -7.21 0.16 11.45
C MET A 659 -6.26 0.79 10.42
N VAL A 660 -5.89 2.07 10.58
CA VAL A 660 -4.98 2.75 9.65
C VAL A 660 -3.58 2.15 9.68
N MET A 661 -3.06 1.81 10.87
CA MET A 661 -1.75 1.18 10.99
C MET A 661 -1.72 -0.21 10.33
N ARG A 662 -2.82 -0.96 10.38
CA ARG A 662 -2.96 -2.27 9.70
C ARG A 662 -2.88 -2.15 8.17
N TYR A 663 -3.41 -1.07 7.59
CA TYR A 663 -3.46 -0.86 6.13
C TYR A 663 -2.51 0.24 5.61
N GLY A 664 -1.59 0.71 6.44
CA GLY A 664 -0.74 1.86 6.15
C GLY A 664 0.06 1.73 4.85
N SER A 665 0.65 0.57 4.58
CA SER A 665 1.40 0.30 3.35
C SER A 665 0.55 0.47 2.08
N ARG A 666 -0.72 0.07 2.16
CA ARG A 666 -1.67 0.13 1.04
C ARG A 666 -2.20 1.55 0.84
N LEU A 667 -2.49 2.26 1.93
CA LEU A 667 -2.84 3.70 1.90
C LEU A 667 -1.73 4.54 1.28
N MET A 668 -0.47 4.27 1.66
CA MET A 668 0.72 4.92 1.10
C MET A 668 0.90 4.61 -0.39
N LYS A 669 0.73 3.34 -0.79
CA LYS A 669 0.76 2.93 -2.21
C LYS A 669 -0.28 3.69 -3.04
N MET A 670 -1.48 3.86 -2.47
CA MET A 670 -2.57 4.61 -3.09
C MET A 670 -2.45 6.12 -2.91
N ARG A 671 -1.32 6.63 -2.38
CA ARG A 671 -1.03 8.05 -2.16
C ARG A 671 -2.14 8.77 -1.37
N VAL A 672 -2.79 8.05 -0.45
CA VAL A 672 -3.84 8.60 0.40
C VAL A 672 -3.17 9.39 1.52
N LEU A 673 -3.25 10.72 1.43
CA LEU A 673 -2.64 11.63 2.39
C LEU A 673 -3.58 11.96 3.55
N ASN A 674 -4.85 12.15 3.23
CA ASN A 674 -5.87 12.60 4.16
C ASN A 674 -7.07 11.66 4.13
N ALA A 675 -7.64 11.40 5.30
CA ALA A 675 -8.93 10.72 5.42
C ALA A 675 -9.85 11.47 6.39
N GLU A 676 -11.14 11.43 6.11
CA GLU A 676 -12.16 12.07 6.92
C GLU A 676 -13.28 11.10 7.24
N LEU A 677 -13.60 10.98 8.54
CA LEU A 677 -14.72 10.17 8.99
C LEU A 677 -15.71 11.09 9.71
N LYS A 678 -16.98 11.03 9.29
CA LYS A 678 -18.09 11.75 9.92
C LYS A 678 -18.95 10.76 10.69
N PHE A 679 -19.19 11.05 11.96
CA PHE A 679 -19.99 10.22 12.86
C PHE A 679 -21.03 11.07 13.59
N THR A 680 -22.15 10.47 13.96
CA THR A 680 -22.97 10.97 15.06
C THR A 680 -22.79 10.02 16.22
N ILE A 681 -22.30 10.49 17.37
CA ILE A 681 -21.99 9.63 18.52
C ILE A 681 -22.91 9.95 19.70
N LYS A 682 -23.17 8.95 20.51
CA LYS A 682 -23.90 9.02 21.78
C LYS A 682 -23.12 8.22 22.81
N PHE A 683 -22.87 8.79 23.98
CA PHE A 683 -22.15 8.08 25.04
C PHE A 683 -23.11 7.19 25.83
N ALA A 684 -22.67 6.03 26.30
CA ALA A 684 -23.52 5.16 27.12
C ALA A 684 -24.06 5.87 28.39
N SER A 685 -23.34 6.88 28.87
CA SER A 685 -23.69 7.71 30.04
C SER A 685 -24.54 8.95 29.73
N SER A 686 -24.76 9.31 28.46
CA SER A 686 -25.48 10.53 28.08
C SER A 686 -26.51 10.29 26.97
N ASP A 687 -27.69 10.89 27.10
CA ASP A 687 -28.72 10.75 26.08
C ASP A 687 -28.50 11.68 24.86
N THR A 688 -27.56 12.62 24.95
CA THR A 688 -27.27 13.62 23.92
C THR A 688 -26.43 13.07 22.77
N SER A 689 -26.93 13.17 21.54
CA SER A 689 -26.17 12.86 20.32
C SER A 689 -25.28 14.03 19.90
N ILE A 690 -24.06 13.75 19.48
CA ILE A 690 -23.04 14.74 19.11
C ILE A 690 -22.46 14.38 17.73
N PRO A 691 -22.52 15.28 16.73
CA PRO A 691 -21.83 15.09 15.46
C PRO A 691 -20.33 15.31 15.63
N ILE A 692 -19.53 14.29 15.31
CA ILE A 692 -18.08 14.29 15.41
C ILE A 692 -17.46 14.09 14.03
N ARG A 693 -16.43 14.88 13.73
CA ARG A 693 -15.56 14.75 12.57
C ARG A 693 -14.18 14.31 13.02
N LEU A 694 -13.70 13.20 12.48
CA LEU A 694 -12.33 12.74 12.67
C LEU A 694 -11.55 13.02 11.39
N TYR A 695 -10.51 13.85 11.49
CA TYR A 695 -9.63 14.22 10.39
C TYR A 695 -8.27 13.56 10.60
N LEU A 696 -7.82 12.78 9.60
CA LEU A 696 -6.58 12.05 9.62
C LEU A 696 -5.63 12.62 8.57
N THR A 697 -4.37 12.83 8.94
CA THR A 697 -3.34 13.32 8.04
C THR A 697 -2.04 12.57 8.23
N ASN A 698 -1.42 12.12 7.14
CA ASN A 698 -0.10 11.50 7.15
C ASN A 698 0.88 12.23 6.24
N GLU A 699 1.25 13.48 6.60
CA GLU A 699 2.09 14.36 5.77
C GLU A 699 3.48 13.79 5.48
N SER A 700 4.13 13.20 6.48
CA SER A 700 5.48 12.65 6.35
C SER A 700 5.50 11.23 5.76
N GLY A 701 4.35 10.53 5.74
CA GLY A 701 4.25 9.12 5.37
C GLY A 701 4.48 8.14 6.54
N TYR A 702 5.05 8.60 7.65
CA TYR A 702 5.42 7.78 8.81
C TYR A 702 4.58 8.07 10.06
N TYR A 703 3.86 9.20 10.08
CA TYR A 703 3.11 9.66 11.25
C TYR A 703 1.66 9.93 10.92
N LEU A 704 0.79 9.17 11.55
CA LEU A 704 -0.64 9.43 11.51
C LEU A 704 -1.04 10.45 12.56
N ASP A 705 -1.29 11.68 12.12
CA ASP A 705 -1.97 12.65 12.96
C ASP A 705 -3.49 12.50 12.87
N MET A 706 -4.16 12.58 14.02
CA MET A 706 -5.60 12.43 14.15
C MET A 706 -6.14 13.59 14.97
N SER A 707 -7.06 14.35 14.39
CA SER A 707 -7.73 15.48 15.05
C SER A 707 -9.24 15.26 15.06
N MET A 708 -9.84 15.37 16.24
CA MET A 708 -11.29 15.26 16.42
C MET A 708 -11.92 16.64 16.55
N TYR A 709 -13.07 16.82 15.90
CA TYR A 709 -13.86 18.04 15.96
C TYR A 709 -15.32 17.73 16.22
N LYS A 710 -16.00 18.59 16.97
CA LYS A 710 -17.45 18.64 17.10
C LYS A 710 -18.00 19.66 16.11
N GLU A 711 -19.08 19.31 15.41
CA GLU A 711 -19.82 20.29 14.59
C GLU A 711 -20.75 21.10 15.52
N VAL A 712 -20.52 22.42 15.61
CA VAL A 712 -21.26 23.32 16.51
C VAL A 712 -21.80 24.51 15.73
N THR A 713 -23.03 24.92 16.02
CA THR A 713 -23.61 26.15 15.47
C THR A 713 -23.07 27.36 16.22
N ASP A 714 -22.44 28.28 15.52
CA ASP A 714 -22.06 29.58 16.05
C ASP A 714 -23.32 30.42 16.31
N GLN A 715 -23.47 30.91 17.54
CA GLN A 715 -24.64 31.67 17.98
C GLN A 715 -24.76 33.02 17.27
N ASN A 716 -23.65 33.60 16.82
CA ASN A 716 -23.65 34.92 16.17
C ASN A 716 -24.00 34.84 14.68
N THR A 717 -23.50 33.82 13.97
CA THR A 717 -23.66 33.69 12.52
C THR A 717 -24.74 32.68 12.11
N GLY A 718 -25.19 31.82 13.04
CA GLY A 718 -26.10 30.70 12.74
C GLY A 718 -25.46 29.60 11.89
N GLN A 719 -24.17 29.71 11.56
CA GLN A 719 -23.46 28.75 10.71
C GLN A 719 -22.78 27.66 11.55
N VAL A 720 -22.62 26.48 10.95
CA VAL A 720 -21.98 25.34 11.62
C VAL A 720 -20.46 25.37 11.37
N MET A 721 -19.69 25.30 12.46
CA MET A 721 -18.22 25.35 12.47
C MET A 721 -17.61 24.13 13.16
N PHE A 722 -16.33 23.88 12.88
CA PHE A 722 -15.54 22.86 13.55
C PHE A 722 -14.96 23.38 14.88
N GLN A 723 -15.37 22.78 15.99
CA GLN A 723 -14.77 23.02 17.30
C GLN A 723 -13.89 21.83 17.68
N ALA A 724 -12.64 22.05 18.08
CA ALA A 724 -11.76 20.96 18.49
C ALA A 724 -12.37 20.18 19.67
N TYR A 725 -12.31 18.85 19.60
CA TYR A 725 -12.82 17.95 20.62
C TYR A 725 -11.66 17.19 21.26
N GLY A 726 -11.29 17.57 22.49
CA GLY A 726 -10.12 17.04 23.20
C GLY A 726 -9.11 18.13 23.56
N THR A 727 -7.88 17.74 23.92
CA THR A 727 -6.80 18.67 24.31
C THR A 727 -6.06 19.29 23.14
N LYS A 728 -6.13 18.66 21.96
CA LYS A 728 -5.41 19.08 20.76
C LYS A 728 -6.28 19.98 19.88
N GLN A 729 -5.77 21.17 19.56
CA GLN A 729 -6.34 22.02 18.50
C GLN A 729 -5.75 21.60 17.14
N GLY A 730 -6.59 21.05 16.26
CA GLY A 730 -6.19 20.69 14.90
C GLY A 730 -6.44 21.79 13.87
N SER A 731 -5.98 21.59 12.64
CA SER A 731 -5.98 22.57 11.53
C SER A 731 -7.36 23.08 11.10
N LEU A 732 -8.44 22.32 11.34
CA LEU A 732 -9.80 22.73 10.96
C LEU A 732 -10.50 23.55 12.06
N HIS A 733 -9.88 23.75 13.22
CA HIS A 733 -10.52 24.45 14.32
C HIS A 733 -10.91 25.88 13.93
N GLY A 734 -12.17 26.26 14.20
CA GLY A 734 -12.70 27.58 13.89
C GLY A 734 -13.23 27.74 12.47
N LEU A 735 -12.99 26.78 11.56
CA LEU A 735 -13.44 26.85 10.17
C LEU A 735 -14.89 26.39 10.02
N LEU A 736 -15.57 26.92 9.01
CA LEU A 736 -16.92 26.47 8.64
C LEU A 736 -16.88 25.06 8.05
N ILE A 737 -17.94 24.26 8.28
CA ILE A 737 -18.04 22.90 7.69
C ILE A 737 -18.04 22.90 6.15
N SER A 738 -18.45 24.02 5.54
CA SER A 738 -18.47 24.22 4.09
C SER A 738 -17.13 24.67 3.50
N THR A 739 -16.08 24.76 4.32
CA THR A 739 -14.75 25.19 3.87
C THR A 739 -14.19 24.20 2.84
N PRO A 740 -13.79 24.66 1.64
CA PRO A 740 -13.31 23.80 0.58
C PRO A 740 -11.88 23.30 0.85
N TYR A 741 -11.52 22.16 0.26
CA TYR A 741 -10.17 21.63 0.40
C TYR A 741 -9.14 22.54 -0.28
N PRO A 742 -8.00 22.81 0.37
CA PRO A 742 -6.92 23.57 -0.24
C PRO A 742 -6.28 22.79 -1.38
N THR A 743 -5.88 23.52 -2.43
CA THR A 743 -5.00 23.00 -3.48
C THR A 743 -3.59 22.77 -2.93
N LYS A 744 -2.76 22.02 -3.66
CA LYS A 744 -1.41 21.66 -3.24
C LYS A 744 -0.56 22.89 -3.00
N ASP A 745 0.06 22.97 -1.83
CA ASP A 745 0.97 24.05 -1.47
C ASP A 745 2.41 23.75 -1.94
N HIS A 746 3.30 24.73 -1.80
CA HIS A 746 4.69 24.62 -2.22
C HIS A 746 5.44 23.49 -1.47
N LEU A 747 5.16 23.32 -0.18
CA LEU A 747 5.77 22.33 0.68
C LEU A 747 5.39 20.90 0.25
N GLN A 748 4.12 20.67 -0.04
CA GLN A 748 3.62 19.37 -0.49
C GLN A 748 4.15 19.02 -1.88
N LEU A 749 4.44 20.00 -2.74
CA LEU A 749 5.16 19.76 -3.99
C LEU A 749 6.57 19.23 -3.75
N LYS A 750 7.32 19.83 -2.83
CA LYS A 750 8.66 19.33 -2.45
C LYS A 750 8.58 17.93 -1.83
N ARG A 751 7.61 17.69 -0.93
CA ARG A 751 7.36 16.34 -0.35
C ARG A 751 7.13 15.28 -1.41
N PHE A 752 6.29 15.58 -2.39
CA PHE A 752 6.03 14.68 -3.50
C PHE A 752 7.28 14.38 -4.35
N GLN A 753 8.12 15.40 -4.60
CA GLN A 753 9.38 15.21 -5.33
C GLN A 753 10.36 14.30 -4.57
N ALA A 754 10.43 14.45 -3.24
CA ALA A 754 11.22 13.58 -2.37
C ALA A 754 10.66 12.14 -2.35
N GLN A 755 9.36 11.97 -2.14
CA GLN A 755 8.68 10.66 -2.12
C GLN A 755 8.79 9.93 -3.47
N SER A 756 8.68 10.66 -4.59
CA SER A 756 8.90 10.10 -5.93
C SER A 756 10.35 9.66 -6.16
N SER A 757 11.28 10.27 -5.41
CA SER A 757 12.69 9.88 -5.32
C SER A 757 12.93 8.78 -4.26
N GLY A 758 11.88 8.27 -3.61
CA GLY A 758 11.97 7.16 -2.66
C GLY A 758 12.52 7.56 -1.29
N THR A 759 12.39 8.82 -0.89
CA THR A 759 12.95 9.33 0.36
C THR A 759 12.02 10.31 1.07
N THR A 760 12.25 10.53 2.36
CA THR A 760 11.57 11.54 3.17
C THR A 760 12.00 12.96 2.78
N TYR A 761 11.07 13.91 2.80
CA TYR A 761 11.42 15.32 2.59
C TYR A 761 12.25 15.87 3.75
N VAL A 762 13.20 16.72 3.42
CA VAL A 762 14.29 17.10 4.32
C VAL A 762 13.79 17.77 5.63
N TYR A 763 12.74 18.58 5.56
CA TYR A 763 12.16 19.24 6.73
C TYR A 763 11.22 18.37 7.56
N ASP A 764 10.91 17.14 7.10
CA ASP A 764 10.11 16.20 7.88
C ASP A 764 10.99 15.37 8.86
N PHE A 765 12.32 15.35 8.69
CA PHE A 765 13.26 14.66 9.59
C PHE A 765 13.18 15.12 11.05
N PRO A 766 13.15 16.43 11.41
CA PRO A 766 12.95 16.85 12.80
C PRO A 766 11.69 16.26 13.45
N GLY A 767 10.59 16.17 12.69
CA GLY A 767 9.37 15.50 13.13
C GLY A 767 9.57 14.00 13.35
N MET A 768 10.36 13.35 12.49
CA MET A 768 10.74 11.94 12.61
C MET A 768 11.59 11.66 13.85
N PHE A 769 12.59 12.52 14.14
CA PHE A 769 13.39 12.45 15.37
C PHE A 769 12.52 12.57 16.62
N THR A 770 11.55 13.50 16.62
CA THR A 770 10.61 13.67 17.74
C THR A 770 9.86 12.37 18.04
N GLN A 771 9.36 11.70 17.01
CA GLN A 771 8.59 10.47 17.16
C GLN A 771 9.45 9.27 17.52
N ALA A 772 10.61 9.14 16.89
CA ALA A 772 11.57 8.08 17.20
C ALA A 772 12.03 8.21 18.66
N LEU A 773 12.22 9.43 19.17
CA LEU A 773 12.52 9.70 20.57
C LEU A 773 11.37 9.31 21.49
N GLN A 774 10.12 9.65 21.15
CA GLN A 774 8.94 9.22 21.92
C GLN A 774 8.84 7.69 21.99
N LYS A 775 9.09 6.98 20.88
CA LYS A 775 9.16 5.52 20.85
C LYS A 775 10.29 5.01 21.75
N PHE A 776 11.48 5.61 21.64
CA PHE A 776 12.64 5.24 22.43
C PHE A 776 12.38 5.34 23.95
N TRP A 777 11.72 6.40 24.41
CA TRP A 777 11.29 6.54 25.80
C TRP A 777 10.33 5.42 26.24
N LYS A 778 9.33 5.10 25.41
CA LYS A 778 8.36 4.02 25.70
C LYS A 778 9.04 2.66 25.83
N ASP A 779 10.06 2.39 25.03
CA ASP A 779 10.77 1.11 25.03
C ASP A 779 11.70 0.93 26.26
N HIS A 780 12.13 2.03 26.92
CA HIS A 780 13.13 1.99 27.99
C HIS A 780 12.59 2.23 29.42
N ARG A 781 11.36 2.75 29.60
CA ARG A 781 10.72 2.87 30.93
C ARG A 781 9.21 2.70 30.83
N GLU A 782 8.65 1.69 31.53
CA GLU A 782 7.20 1.43 31.58
C GLU A 782 6.40 2.51 32.37
N GLU A 783 7.04 3.25 33.29
CA GLU A 783 6.32 4.05 34.31
C GLU A 783 6.44 5.60 34.19
N ASN A 784 7.18 6.19 33.24
CA ASN A 784 7.43 7.65 33.23
C ASN A 784 6.83 8.42 32.04
N LYS A 785 6.28 9.60 32.34
CA LYS A 785 5.81 10.61 31.38
C LYS A 785 6.99 11.17 30.57
N ILE A 786 6.89 11.10 29.25
CA ILE A 786 7.81 11.77 28.32
C ILE A 786 7.86 13.27 28.67
N PRO A 787 9.04 13.89 28.82
CA PRO A 787 9.13 15.33 29.05
C PRO A 787 8.41 16.11 27.95
N PRO A 788 7.59 17.13 28.28
CA PRO A 788 6.86 17.91 27.27
C PRO A 788 7.79 18.66 26.30
N ASP A 789 9.04 18.91 26.72
CA ASP A 789 10.12 19.53 25.96
C ASP A 789 11.24 18.53 25.61
N ALA A 790 10.89 17.25 25.38
CA ALA A 790 11.87 16.20 25.09
C ALA A 790 12.70 16.45 23.81
N PHE A 791 12.21 17.26 22.89
CA PHE A 791 12.86 17.58 21.63
C PHE A 791 12.80 19.09 21.35
N SER A 792 13.93 19.67 20.98
CA SER A 792 13.98 21.01 20.39
C SER A 792 14.92 21.05 19.20
N CYS A 793 14.57 21.84 18.18
CA CYS A 793 15.32 21.93 16.93
C CYS A 793 15.44 23.39 16.49
N ILE A 794 16.63 23.81 16.09
CA ILE A 794 16.91 25.14 15.56
C ILE A 794 17.72 24.99 14.27
N GLU A 795 17.28 25.65 13.19
CA GLU A 795 17.97 25.62 11.91
C GLU A 795 19.24 26.49 11.93
N LEU A 796 20.28 26.02 11.24
CA LEU A 796 21.56 26.68 11.05
C LEU A 796 21.69 27.10 9.59
N VAL A 797 21.82 28.41 9.34
CA VAL A 797 21.83 29.00 8.00
C VAL A 797 23.06 29.89 7.82
N LEU A 798 23.53 30.04 6.58
CA LEU A 798 24.58 31.00 6.24
C LEU A 798 23.98 32.41 6.13
N ASP A 799 24.56 33.38 6.84
CA ASP A 799 24.25 34.79 6.64
C ASP A 799 24.91 35.36 5.37
N LYS A 800 24.69 36.65 5.10
CA LYS A 800 25.25 37.36 3.92
C LYS A 800 26.79 37.40 3.91
N ASP A 801 27.41 37.27 5.07
CA ASP A 801 28.87 37.25 5.25
C ASP A 801 29.43 35.81 5.30
N ASN A 802 28.60 34.81 4.96
CA ASN A 802 28.92 33.37 4.99
C ASN A 802 29.28 32.84 6.40
N ASN A 803 28.74 33.44 7.45
CA ASN A 803 28.83 32.93 8.82
C ASN A 803 27.59 32.12 9.19
N LEU A 804 27.78 31.13 10.07
CA LEU A 804 26.71 30.24 10.50
C LEU A 804 25.89 30.92 11.60
N CYS A 805 24.59 31.10 11.38
CA CYS A 805 23.66 31.72 12.32
C CYS A 805 22.46 30.80 12.61
N LYS A 806 21.84 31.00 13.79
CA LYS A 806 20.60 30.29 14.18
C LYS A 806 19.39 31.04 13.64
N GLN A 807 18.49 30.36 12.93
CA GLN A 807 17.30 30.97 12.37
C GLN A 807 16.07 30.08 12.61
N ASN A 808 14.90 30.71 12.77
CA ASN A 808 13.61 30.04 12.82
C ASN A 808 12.76 30.57 11.66
N ARG A 809 12.90 29.95 10.48
CA ARG A 809 12.17 30.28 9.24
C ARG A 809 11.18 29.18 8.89
N LEU A 810 10.29 29.42 7.93
CA LEU A 810 9.29 28.42 7.55
C LEU A 810 9.96 27.26 6.77
N PRO A 811 9.49 26.01 6.96
CA PRO A 811 9.98 24.86 6.20
C PRO A 811 9.91 25.07 4.69
N GLY A 812 10.97 24.69 3.99
CA GLY A 812 11.05 24.77 2.52
C GLY A 812 11.50 26.11 1.95
N GLU A 813 11.79 27.11 2.78
CA GLU A 813 12.36 28.41 2.38
C GLU A 813 13.90 28.39 2.22
N ASN A 814 14.51 27.21 2.08
CA ASN A 814 15.94 27.09 1.81
C ASN A 814 16.29 27.55 0.39
N GLU A 815 17.29 28.42 0.30
CA GLU A 815 17.83 28.92 -0.98
C GLU A 815 18.96 28.04 -1.54
N ILE A 816 19.49 27.13 -0.71
CA ILE A 816 20.57 26.20 -1.03
C ILE A 816 20.11 24.75 -0.86
N GLY A 817 20.71 23.82 -1.60
CA GLY A 817 20.37 22.40 -1.59
C GLY A 817 20.87 21.61 -0.37
N MET A 818 21.15 22.29 0.74
CA MET A 818 21.66 21.73 1.98
C MET A 818 21.01 22.45 3.17
N VAL A 819 20.62 21.70 4.19
CA VAL A 819 20.05 22.23 5.43
C VAL A 819 20.78 21.63 6.62
N ALA A 820 20.87 22.39 7.71
CA ALA A 820 21.53 21.94 8.93
C ALA A 820 20.73 22.38 10.16
N TRP A 821 20.75 21.56 11.20
CA TRP A 821 20.07 21.83 12.47
C TRP A 821 20.97 21.54 13.65
N GLN A 822 20.82 22.34 14.70
CA GLN A 822 21.18 21.95 16.05
C GLN A 822 19.94 21.38 16.71
N MET A 823 19.95 20.09 17.04
CA MET A 823 18.86 19.42 17.74
C MET A 823 19.29 19.07 19.16
N THR A 824 18.39 19.28 20.11
CA THR A 824 18.56 18.87 21.51
C THR A 824 17.57 17.75 21.80
N LEU A 825 18.08 16.60 22.21
CA LEU A 825 17.32 15.38 22.50
C LEU A 825 17.41 15.08 23.99
N LYS A 826 16.29 15.02 24.71
CA LYS A 826 16.26 14.44 26.07
C LYS A 826 15.97 12.96 25.94
N THR A 827 16.92 12.13 26.33
CA THR A 827 16.83 10.67 26.22
C THR A 827 16.85 10.03 27.62
N PRO A 828 16.40 8.76 27.79
CA PRO A 828 16.42 8.07 29.09
C PRO A 828 17.78 8.12 29.81
N GLU A 829 18.87 7.99 29.06
CA GLU A 829 20.24 8.03 29.56
C GLU A 829 20.81 9.44 29.74
N CYS A 830 20.18 10.44 29.12
CA CYS A 830 20.55 11.85 29.28
C CYS A 830 19.29 12.73 29.43
N PRO A 831 18.62 12.70 30.61
CA PRO A 831 17.36 13.42 30.83
C PRO A 831 17.49 14.95 30.73
N GLU A 832 18.68 15.49 31.03
CA GLU A 832 19.01 16.92 30.89
C GLU A 832 19.10 17.39 29.44
N GLY A 833 19.24 16.45 28.50
CA GLY A 833 19.36 16.72 27.08
C GLY A 833 20.79 16.59 26.56
N ARG A 834 20.89 16.15 25.31
CA ARG A 834 22.12 16.11 24.51
C ARG A 834 21.94 16.86 23.20
N ASP A 835 22.98 17.57 22.77
CA ASP A 835 22.98 18.28 21.51
C ASP A 835 23.65 17.46 20.40
N ILE A 836 23.10 17.56 19.20
CA ILE A 836 23.65 16.98 17.97
C ILE A 836 23.55 18.00 16.83
N ILE A 837 24.45 17.88 15.86
CA ILE A 837 24.38 18.62 14.60
C ILE A 837 23.92 17.68 13.50
N VAL A 838 22.78 17.96 12.89
CA VAL A 838 22.24 17.20 11.77
C VAL A 838 22.39 18.00 10.49
N ILE A 839 22.98 17.42 9.45
CA ILE A 839 23.16 18.03 8.13
C ILE A 839 22.42 17.13 7.13
N SER A 840 21.70 17.71 6.18
CA SER A 840 20.98 16.92 5.17
C SER A 840 20.90 17.63 3.82
N ASN A 841 21.03 16.85 2.75
CA ASN A 841 20.78 17.32 1.39
C ASN A 841 19.28 17.53 1.16
N ASP A 842 18.92 18.60 0.45
CA ASP A 842 17.57 18.74 -0.10
C ASP A 842 17.55 18.17 -1.53
N ILE A 843 17.08 16.92 -1.66
CA ILE A 843 16.96 16.23 -2.95
C ILE A 843 16.05 16.99 -3.94
N THR A 844 15.14 17.82 -3.44
CA THR A 844 14.19 18.59 -4.27
C THR A 844 14.85 19.82 -4.90
N TYR A 845 16.00 20.24 -4.37
CA TYR A 845 16.78 21.36 -4.87
C TYR A 845 17.94 20.85 -5.73
N LYS A 846 17.86 21.05 -7.05
CA LYS A 846 18.89 20.62 -8.02
C LYS A 846 19.38 19.18 -7.73
N ILE A 847 18.45 18.25 -7.54
CA ILE A 847 18.68 16.82 -7.26
C ILE A 847 19.62 16.54 -6.07
N GLY A 848 19.68 17.45 -5.10
CA GLY A 848 20.57 17.35 -3.94
C GLY A 848 22.06 17.45 -4.29
N SER A 849 22.40 18.08 -5.43
CA SER A 849 23.78 18.23 -5.90
C SER A 849 24.60 19.21 -5.04
N PHE A 850 25.87 18.87 -4.82
CA PHE A 850 26.82 19.69 -4.07
C PHE A 850 27.38 20.83 -4.93
N GLY A 851 26.95 22.06 -4.67
CA GLY A 851 27.56 23.28 -5.16
C GLY A 851 28.36 24.00 -4.06
N PRO A 852 29.01 25.14 -4.37
CA PRO A 852 29.94 25.77 -3.45
C PRO A 852 29.28 26.27 -2.16
N ALA A 853 28.02 26.72 -2.24
CA ALA A 853 27.26 27.17 -1.08
C ALA A 853 26.83 25.99 -0.18
N GLU A 854 26.42 24.87 -0.78
CA GLU A 854 26.11 23.63 -0.07
C GLU A 854 27.34 23.07 0.66
N ASP A 855 28.50 23.04 -0.03
CA ASP A 855 29.79 22.64 0.54
C ASP A 855 30.20 23.52 1.72
N LEU A 856 29.97 24.83 1.61
CA LEU A 856 30.30 25.79 2.65
C LEU A 856 29.43 25.62 3.90
N LEU A 857 28.12 25.43 3.75
CA LEU A 857 27.23 25.14 4.88
C LEU A 857 27.65 23.83 5.57
N PHE A 858 27.88 22.76 4.79
CA PHE A 858 28.31 21.47 5.33
C PHE A 858 29.59 21.60 6.15
N LYS A 859 30.59 22.32 5.62
CA LYS A 859 31.85 22.59 6.32
C LYS A 859 31.63 23.36 7.61
N LYS A 860 30.93 24.51 7.56
CA LYS A 860 30.74 25.37 8.74
C LYS A 860 29.95 24.66 9.85
N ALA A 861 28.95 23.87 9.50
CA ALA A 861 28.21 23.05 10.45
C ALA A 861 29.10 21.94 11.05
N SER A 862 29.94 21.29 10.25
CA SER A 862 30.91 20.29 10.73
C SER A 862 31.97 20.89 11.66
N GLU A 863 32.49 22.08 11.33
CA GLU A 863 33.43 22.83 12.17
C GLU A 863 32.81 23.23 13.51
N LYS A 864 31.53 23.61 13.52
CA LYS A 864 30.78 23.89 14.76
C LYS A 864 30.64 22.62 15.61
N ALA A 865 30.25 21.50 15.01
CA ALA A 865 30.14 20.22 15.72
C ALA A 865 31.47 19.83 16.38
N ARG A 866 32.58 19.95 15.64
CA ARG A 866 33.94 19.70 16.15
C ARG A 866 34.33 20.63 17.31
N ARG A 867 34.13 21.93 17.13
CA ARG A 867 34.47 22.94 18.15
C ARG A 867 33.74 22.71 19.47
N GLU A 868 32.50 22.23 19.40
CA GLU A 868 31.65 21.95 20.56
C GLU A 868 31.74 20.49 21.02
N GLY A 869 32.51 19.64 20.32
CA GLY A 869 32.65 18.22 20.63
C GLY A 869 31.35 17.41 20.47
N LEU A 870 30.41 17.89 19.64
CA LEU A 870 29.09 17.29 19.45
C LEU A 870 29.10 16.22 18.36
N PRO A 871 28.27 15.16 18.47
CA PRO A 871 28.05 14.23 17.38
C PRO A 871 27.47 14.93 16.13
N ARG A 872 28.01 14.57 14.96
CA ARG A 872 27.54 15.05 13.65
C ARG A 872 26.84 13.94 12.88
N ILE A 873 25.57 14.15 12.55
CA ILE A 873 24.75 13.23 11.76
C ILE A 873 24.57 13.82 10.36
N PHE A 874 24.84 13.03 9.32
CA PHE A 874 24.62 13.41 7.94
C PHE A 874 23.59 12.51 7.28
N VAL A 875 22.46 13.09 6.86
CA VAL A 875 21.42 12.41 6.09
C VAL A 875 21.70 12.62 4.61
N SER A 876 22.09 11.55 3.93
CA SER A 876 22.63 11.56 2.57
C SER A 876 21.58 11.13 1.55
N ALA A 877 21.04 12.10 0.83
CA ALA A 877 20.20 11.91 -0.37
C ALA A 877 20.65 12.90 -1.46
N ASN A 878 21.62 12.50 -2.28
CA ASN A 878 22.29 13.40 -3.23
C ASN A 878 22.68 12.70 -4.54
N SER A 879 23.17 13.50 -5.48
CA SER A 879 23.68 13.07 -6.79
C SER A 879 25.17 13.40 -6.99
N GLY A 880 25.93 13.63 -5.92
CA GLY A 880 27.32 14.08 -5.98
C GLY A 880 27.51 15.56 -6.35
N ALA A 881 28.70 15.91 -6.85
CA ALA A 881 29.04 17.28 -7.23
C ALA A 881 28.14 17.81 -8.34
N ARG A 882 27.74 19.09 -8.25
CA ARG A 882 26.95 19.76 -9.28
C ARG A 882 27.75 19.83 -10.58
N ILE A 883 27.07 19.56 -11.69
CA ILE A 883 27.63 19.64 -13.04
C ILE A 883 26.70 20.53 -13.86
N GLY A 884 27.28 21.40 -14.68
CA GLY A 884 26.52 22.24 -15.59
C GLY A 884 27.36 22.74 -16.76
N LEU A 885 26.69 23.35 -17.73
CA LEU A 885 27.29 24.07 -18.84
C LEU A 885 26.79 25.51 -18.81
N ALA A 886 27.56 26.45 -19.36
CA ALA A 886 27.16 27.85 -19.48
C ALA A 886 26.01 28.00 -20.51
N GLU A 887 24.75 27.94 -20.04
CA GLU A 887 23.56 28.03 -20.88
C GLU A 887 23.46 29.39 -21.61
N GLU A 888 24.07 30.45 -21.07
CA GLU A 888 24.17 31.75 -21.72
C GLU A 888 25.03 31.71 -23.00
N ILE A 889 25.98 30.78 -23.11
CA ILE A 889 26.82 30.63 -24.29
C ILE A 889 26.12 29.75 -25.34
N LYS A 890 25.20 28.87 -24.93
CA LYS A 890 24.57 27.87 -25.79
C LYS A 890 23.78 28.45 -26.97
N HIS A 891 23.21 29.63 -26.82
CA HIS A 891 22.51 30.33 -27.89
C HIS A 891 23.38 31.39 -28.59
N LEU A 892 24.60 31.62 -28.11
CA LEU A 892 25.55 32.61 -28.64
C LEU A 892 26.75 31.98 -29.36
N PHE A 893 26.99 30.68 -29.19
CA PHE A 893 28.12 30.01 -29.84
C PHE A 893 27.81 29.73 -31.32
N ASN A 894 28.79 30.03 -32.17
CA ASN A 894 28.72 29.75 -33.60
C ASN A 894 29.73 28.65 -33.93
N VAL A 895 29.33 27.70 -34.78
CA VAL A 895 30.20 26.61 -35.25
C VAL A 895 30.90 27.04 -36.54
N ALA A 896 32.23 26.95 -36.57
CA ALA A 896 33.03 27.17 -37.76
C ALA A 896 33.12 25.89 -38.60
N TRP A 897 32.14 25.67 -39.48
CA TRP A 897 32.13 24.52 -40.39
C TRP A 897 33.26 24.62 -41.42
N ILE A 898 33.87 23.48 -41.80
CA ILE A 898 34.83 23.44 -42.92
C ILE A 898 34.08 23.72 -44.23
N ASP A 899 32.87 23.17 -44.34
CA ASP A 899 31.94 23.38 -45.44
C ASP A 899 30.53 23.57 -44.87
N PRO A 900 29.89 24.75 -45.03
CA PRO A 900 28.52 24.99 -44.56
C PRO A 900 27.47 24.07 -45.21
N SER A 901 27.79 23.45 -46.35
CA SER A 901 26.92 22.50 -47.07
C SER A 901 27.01 21.07 -46.54
N ASP A 902 28.09 20.74 -45.81
CA ASP A 902 28.42 19.40 -45.33
C ASP A 902 28.66 19.42 -43.82
N ILE A 903 27.59 19.21 -43.06
CA ILE A 903 27.56 19.26 -41.60
C ILE A 903 28.43 18.17 -40.93
N GLU A 904 28.98 17.20 -41.68
CA GLU A 904 29.88 16.19 -41.14
C GLU A 904 31.34 16.70 -41.05
N LYS A 905 31.69 17.81 -41.73
CA LYS A 905 33.05 18.38 -41.76
C LYS A 905 33.17 19.63 -40.89
N VAL A 906 33.52 19.45 -39.62
CA VAL A 906 33.74 20.53 -38.64
C VAL A 906 35.22 20.90 -38.51
N ARG A 907 35.54 22.20 -38.44
CA ARG A 907 36.85 22.70 -38.00
C ARG A 907 36.71 23.11 -36.53
N ALA A 908 37.42 22.43 -35.64
CA ALA A 908 37.44 22.83 -34.24
C ALA A 908 38.23 24.14 -34.09
N SER A 909 37.56 25.26 -33.85
CA SER A 909 38.16 26.48 -33.33
C SER A 909 37.48 26.84 -32.01
N LEU A 910 38.16 26.62 -30.88
CA LEU A 910 37.69 27.07 -29.58
C LEU A 910 37.98 28.55 -29.40
N ALA A 911 36.97 29.33 -29.01
CA ALA A 911 37.20 30.61 -28.38
C ALA A 911 37.84 30.34 -27.01
N GLN A 912 39.14 30.65 -26.87
CA GLN A 912 39.84 30.62 -25.59
C GLN A 912 39.25 31.73 -24.69
N ASP A 913 38.88 31.38 -23.46
CA ASP A 913 38.58 32.31 -22.35
C ASP A 913 37.20 33.01 -22.29
N LYS A 914 36.09 32.30 -22.52
CA LYS A 914 34.79 32.72 -21.94
C LYS A 914 34.36 31.75 -20.83
N LEU A 915 34.76 32.05 -19.59
CA LEU A 915 34.12 31.45 -18.41
C LEU A 915 32.67 31.95 -18.35
N GLY A 916 31.72 31.04 -18.15
CA GLY A 916 30.34 31.38 -17.84
C GLY A 916 30.25 32.25 -16.59
N ARG A 917 29.21 33.08 -16.48
CA ARG A 917 28.94 33.92 -15.30
C ARG A 917 28.31 33.13 -14.16
N GLU A 918 27.69 32.00 -14.48
CA GLU A 918 27.06 31.11 -13.49
C GLU A 918 28.15 30.33 -12.71
N GLU A 919 28.07 30.35 -11.38
CA GLU A 919 28.96 29.59 -10.49
C GLU A 919 28.43 28.16 -10.25
N GLY A 920 29.36 27.23 -9.99
CA GLY A 920 29.02 25.87 -9.58
C GLY A 920 28.73 24.93 -10.74
N LEU A 921 29.42 25.11 -11.86
CA LEU A 921 29.34 24.31 -13.08
C LEU A 921 30.45 23.24 -13.17
N GLY A 922 31.59 23.44 -12.48
CA GLY A 922 32.75 22.55 -12.63
C GLY A 922 33.74 22.50 -11.46
N VAL A 923 34.97 22.97 -11.67
CA VAL A 923 36.14 22.75 -10.79
C VAL A 923 36.00 23.37 -9.40
N GLU A 924 35.22 24.43 -9.27
CA GLU A 924 34.83 25.06 -8.01
C GLU A 924 34.09 24.08 -7.08
N ASN A 925 33.23 23.21 -7.63
CA ASN A 925 32.54 22.15 -6.88
C ASN A 925 33.49 21.02 -6.50
N LEU A 926 34.46 20.69 -7.35
CA LEU A 926 35.51 19.71 -7.00
C LEU A 926 36.40 20.23 -5.86
N ARG A 927 36.73 21.53 -5.86
CA ARG A 927 37.45 22.16 -4.76
C ARG A 927 36.64 22.12 -3.47
N GLY A 928 35.34 22.44 -3.54
CA GLY A 928 34.44 22.34 -2.40
C GLY A 928 34.26 20.90 -1.91
N SER A 929 34.14 19.93 -2.82
CA SER A 929 34.09 18.49 -2.51
C SER A 929 35.37 18.03 -1.77
N GLY A 930 36.55 18.42 -2.25
CA GLY A 930 37.82 18.12 -1.58
C GLY A 930 37.92 18.77 -0.19
N MET A 931 37.37 19.98 -0.04
CA MET A 931 37.30 20.69 1.24
C MET A 931 36.42 19.97 2.27
N ILE A 932 35.21 19.54 1.89
CA ILE A 932 34.32 18.78 2.81
C ILE A 932 34.82 17.36 3.09
N ALA A 933 35.53 16.74 2.15
CA ALA A 933 36.18 15.44 2.35
C ALA A 933 37.30 15.54 3.40
N GLY A 934 38.14 16.58 3.30
CA GLY A 934 39.16 16.89 4.30
C GLY A 934 38.55 17.17 5.68
N GLU A 935 37.54 18.05 5.75
CA GLU A 935 36.86 18.35 7.01
C GLU A 935 36.19 17.11 7.62
N SER A 936 35.54 16.26 6.80
CA SER A 936 34.93 15.02 7.27
C SER A 936 35.96 14.02 7.81
N SER A 937 37.14 13.94 7.19
CA SER A 937 38.24 13.09 7.67
C SER A 937 38.75 13.56 9.03
N ILE A 938 38.91 14.87 9.22
CA ILE A 938 39.30 15.45 10.51
C ILE A 938 38.19 15.25 11.55
N ALA A 939 36.94 15.51 11.19
CA ALA A 939 35.78 15.31 12.05
C ALA A 939 35.68 13.87 12.55
N TYR A 940 35.84 12.88 11.67
CA TYR A 940 35.83 11.47 12.02
C TYR A 940 36.91 11.08 13.05
N ASN A 941 38.05 11.77 13.07
CA ASN A 941 39.09 11.53 14.07
C ASN A 941 38.85 12.26 15.39
N GLU A 942 38.05 13.33 15.41
CA GLU A 942 37.89 14.18 16.59
C GLU A 942 36.54 14.05 17.29
N ILE A 943 35.47 13.76 16.56
CA ILE A 943 34.09 13.66 17.04
C ILE A 943 33.39 12.44 16.43
N VAL A 944 32.28 12.02 17.02
CA VAL A 944 31.42 10.99 16.43
C VAL A 944 30.75 11.52 15.17
N THR A 945 30.85 10.75 14.08
CA THR A 945 30.16 11.03 12.82
C THR A 945 29.28 9.84 12.41
N ILE A 946 28.01 10.08 12.12
CA ILE A 946 27.06 9.05 11.68
C ILE A 946 26.46 9.49 10.34
N ASN A 947 26.37 8.57 9.37
CA ASN A 947 25.74 8.84 8.09
C ASN A 947 24.50 7.95 7.90
N LEU A 948 23.35 8.55 7.58
CA LEU A 948 22.15 7.85 7.14
C LEU A 948 22.07 7.93 5.62
N VAL A 949 22.30 6.84 4.91
CA VAL A 949 22.30 6.81 3.43
C VAL A 949 20.95 6.31 2.94
N LEU A 950 20.27 7.13 2.14
CA LEU A 950 18.94 6.82 1.62
C LEU A 950 19.08 6.28 0.20
N GLY A 951 18.52 5.10 -0.07
CA GLY A 951 18.71 4.37 -1.34
C GLY A 951 17.44 4.27 -2.17
N LYS A 952 17.57 4.30 -3.50
CA LYS A 952 16.52 3.97 -4.47
C LYS A 952 17.02 2.96 -5.51
N GLU A 953 16.13 2.06 -5.95
CA GLU A 953 16.32 1.20 -7.12
C GLU A 953 16.02 1.96 -8.44
N VAL A 954 17.03 2.24 -9.28
CA VAL A 954 16.85 3.10 -10.49
C VAL A 954 17.37 2.53 -11.83
N TYR A 955 18.34 1.61 -11.87
CA TYR A 955 18.65 0.84 -13.10
C TYR A 955 18.20 -0.62 -12.92
N THR A 956 18.67 -1.67 -13.61
CA THR A 956 18.23 -3.03 -13.20
C THR A 956 18.49 -3.25 -11.69
N SER A 957 19.56 -2.65 -11.12
CA SER A 957 19.51 -1.60 -10.04
C SER A 957 20.92 -1.07 -9.71
N ASN A 958 21.07 0.22 -9.35
CA ASN A 958 22.31 0.79 -8.78
C ASN A 958 22.80 0.02 -7.53
N ASN A 959 21.90 -0.75 -6.91
CA ASN A 959 22.21 -1.60 -5.78
C ASN A 959 23.27 -2.66 -6.14
N GLN A 960 23.40 -3.06 -7.41
CA GLN A 960 24.46 -3.97 -7.86
C GLN A 960 25.89 -3.43 -7.64
N LEU A 961 26.04 -2.11 -7.53
CA LEU A 961 27.33 -1.46 -7.27
C LEU A 961 27.43 -0.90 -5.85
N GLY A 962 26.35 -0.26 -5.36
CA GLY A 962 26.36 0.49 -4.10
C GLY A 962 25.23 0.14 -3.13
N GLY A 963 24.47 -0.92 -3.40
CA GLY A 963 23.36 -1.34 -2.55
C GLY A 963 23.79 -2.12 -1.34
N ILE A 964 22.82 -2.48 -0.49
CA ILE A 964 23.06 -3.22 0.75
C ILE A 964 23.81 -4.54 0.51
N GLN A 965 23.53 -5.23 -0.59
CA GLN A 965 24.18 -6.51 -0.92
C GLN A 965 25.68 -6.38 -1.20
N ILE A 966 26.16 -5.17 -1.48
CA ILE A 966 27.59 -4.86 -1.66
C ILE A 966 28.13 -4.14 -0.41
N MET A 967 27.50 -3.04 0.00
CA MET A 967 28.04 -2.13 1.02
C MET A 967 27.88 -2.67 2.45
N TYR A 968 26.87 -3.51 2.71
CA TYR A 968 26.74 -4.17 4.00
C TYR A 968 27.68 -5.38 4.10
N THR A 969 27.82 -6.13 3.01
CA THR A 969 28.65 -7.34 2.95
C THR A 969 30.15 -7.06 2.89
N ASN A 970 30.56 -5.85 2.45
CA ASN A 970 31.96 -5.41 2.44
C ASN A 970 32.37 -4.58 3.69
N GLY A 971 31.43 -4.29 4.59
CA GLY A 971 31.71 -3.58 5.85
C GLY A 971 31.71 -2.06 5.78
N VAL A 972 31.30 -1.44 4.67
CA VAL A 972 31.12 0.02 4.58
C VAL A 972 29.88 0.47 5.35
N THR A 973 28.80 -0.31 5.31
CA THR A 973 27.56 -0.08 6.05
C THR A 973 27.58 -0.87 7.36
N HIS A 974 27.34 -0.19 8.48
CA HIS A 974 27.34 -0.83 9.81
C HIS A 974 26.03 -1.55 10.14
N ASP A 975 24.89 -1.05 9.68
CA ASP A 975 23.57 -1.62 9.91
C ASP A 975 22.60 -1.25 8.78
N VAL A 976 21.52 -2.02 8.61
CA VAL A 976 20.48 -1.81 7.59
C VAL A 976 19.11 -1.69 8.24
N THR A 977 18.23 -0.86 7.65
CA THR A 977 16.87 -0.65 8.13
C THR A 977 15.87 -0.84 6.99
N ALA A 978 14.61 -1.09 7.36
CA ALA A 978 13.54 -1.25 6.38
C ALA A 978 13.09 0.10 5.79
N ASP A 979 13.16 1.17 6.58
CA ASP A 979 12.74 2.51 6.20
C ASP A 979 13.56 3.60 6.95
N ASP A 980 13.33 4.86 6.55
CA ASP A 980 13.99 6.06 7.09
C ASP A 980 13.71 6.25 8.59
N PHE A 981 12.50 5.91 9.07
CA PHE A 981 12.09 6.07 10.46
C PHE A 981 12.84 5.09 11.38
N ASP A 982 12.92 3.82 11.00
CA ASP A 982 13.74 2.83 11.69
C ASP A 982 15.22 3.22 11.66
N GLY A 983 15.69 3.83 10.55
CA GLY A 983 17.01 4.46 10.45
C GLY A 983 17.27 5.49 11.54
N VAL A 984 16.37 6.46 11.71
CA VAL A 984 16.46 7.48 12.76
C VAL A 984 16.38 6.86 14.15
N TYR A 985 15.51 5.87 14.37
CA TYR A 985 15.41 5.16 15.65
C TYR A 985 16.73 4.46 16.03
N LYS A 986 17.35 3.76 15.08
CA LYS A 986 18.65 3.11 15.31
C LYS A 986 19.78 4.12 15.56
N ILE A 987 19.73 5.30 14.97
CA ILE A 987 20.68 6.38 15.26
C ILE A 987 20.53 6.86 16.70
N ILE A 988 19.30 7.05 17.20
CA ILE A 988 19.06 7.39 18.61
C ILE A 988 19.55 6.26 19.52
N GLN A 989 19.29 5.00 19.16
CA GLN A 989 19.81 3.84 19.90
C GLN A 989 21.33 3.82 19.94
N TRP A 990 22.01 4.09 18.82
CA TRP A 990 23.46 4.16 18.75
C TRP A 990 24.00 5.30 19.64
N LEU A 991 23.43 6.50 19.52
CA LEU A 991 23.77 7.63 20.37
C LEU A 991 23.64 7.29 21.85
N SER A 992 22.65 6.47 22.25
CA SER A 992 22.44 6.12 23.66
C SER A 992 23.63 5.46 24.34
N TYR A 993 24.53 4.81 23.59
CA TYR A 993 25.75 4.23 24.15
C TYR A 993 26.87 5.27 24.35
N MET A 994 26.81 6.40 23.64
CA MET A 994 27.90 7.36 23.52
C MET A 994 27.75 8.56 24.48
N PRO A 995 28.86 9.15 24.95
CA PRO A 995 28.84 10.40 25.70
C PRO A 995 28.10 11.52 24.95
N LYS A 996 27.55 12.49 25.68
CA LYS A 996 26.78 13.61 25.09
C LYS A 996 27.66 14.50 24.20
N CYS A 997 28.91 14.71 24.61
CA CYS A 997 29.96 15.43 23.89
C CYS A 997 31.32 14.82 24.25
N LYS A 998 32.34 15.10 23.44
CA LYS A 998 33.72 14.64 23.68
C LYS A 998 34.19 14.95 25.10
N GLY A 999 34.75 13.95 25.79
CA GLY A 999 35.27 14.07 27.15
C GLY A 999 34.20 14.14 28.25
N SER A 1000 32.91 13.97 27.91
CA SER A 1000 31.85 13.85 28.93
C SER A 1000 31.76 12.43 29.50
N PRO A 1001 31.19 12.23 30.69
CA PRO A 1001 31.00 10.90 31.25
C PRO A 1001 30.12 10.01 30.36
N LEU A 1002 30.35 8.69 30.42
CA LEU A 1002 29.53 7.69 29.74
C LEU A 1002 28.07 7.74 30.22
N PRO A 1003 27.09 7.53 29.31
CA PRO A 1003 25.69 7.51 29.65
C PRO A 1003 25.30 6.18 30.32
N ILE A 1004 25.52 6.07 31.63
CA ILE A 1004 25.12 4.89 32.41
C ILE A 1004 23.61 4.89 32.60
N LEU A 1005 22.97 3.78 32.27
CA LEU A 1005 21.52 3.61 32.39
C LEU A 1005 21.21 2.59 33.50
N GLU A 1006 20.30 2.91 34.43
CA GLU A 1006 19.81 1.91 35.37
C GLU A 1006 19.02 0.83 34.62
N THR A 1007 19.40 -0.44 34.80
CA THR A 1007 18.75 -1.58 34.14
C THR A 1007 18.04 -2.46 35.16
N GLY A 1008 16.97 -3.13 34.71
CA GLY A 1008 16.29 -4.15 35.53
C GLY A 1008 17.05 -5.47 35.64
N ASP A 1009 18.25 -5.57 35.05
CA ASP A 1009 19.07 -6.77 35.05
C ASP A 1009 20.20 -6.62 36.08
N PRO A 1010 20.12 -7.29 37.25
CA PRO A 1010 21.02 -6.99 38.36
C PRO A 1010 22.42 -7.57 38.13
N ILE A 1011 23.46 -6.81 38.53
CA ILE A 1011 24.87 -7.15 38.28
C ILE A 1011 25.38 -8.38 39.06
N ASP A 1012 24.73 -8.74 40.16
CA ASP A 1012 25.10 -9.86 41.04
C ASP A 1012 24.50 -11.19 40.57
N ARG A 1013 23.76 -11.19 39.45
CA ARG A 1013 23.23 -12.42 38.86
C ARG A 1013 24.32 -13.30 38.26
N LYS A 1014 24.03 -14.59 38.18
CA LYS A 1014 24.88 -15.54 37.44
C LYS A 1014 24.64 -15.42 35.94
N VAL A 1015 25.68 -15.72 35.15
CA VAL A 1015 25.56 -15.98 33.71
C VAL A 1015 25.05 -17.42 33.54
N GLU A 1016 23.88 -17.59 32.92
CA GLU A 1016 23.21 -18.89 32.82
C GLU A 1016 23.68 -19.68 31.60
N PHE A 1017 23.90 -19.01 30.48
CA PHE A 1017 24.49 -19.64 29.30
C PHE A 1017 26.02 -19.75 29.44
N VAL A 1018 26.52 -20.98 29.51
CA VAL A 1018 27.97 -21.26 29.55
C VAL A 1018 28.42 -21.87 28.22
N PRO A 1019 29.49 -21.32 27.59
CA PRO A 1019 30.13 -21.91 26.42
C PRO A 1019 30.45 -23.39 26.58
N THR A 1020 30.44 -24.14 25.48
CA THR A 1020 30.86 -25.56 25.48
C THR A 1020 32.06 -25.77 24.57
N LYS A 1021 32.66 -26.97 24.62
CA LYS A 1021 33.69 -27.36 23.64
C LYS A 1021 33.14 -27.51 22.22
N ALA A 1022 31.83 -27.72 22.04
CA ALA A 1022 31.22 -27.76 20.72
C ALA A 1022 31.00 -26.32 20.19
N PRO A 1023 31.01 -26.10 18.87
CA PRO A 1023 30.65 -24.81 18.29
C PRO A 1023 29.26 -24.33 18.74
N TYR A 1024 29.16 -23.05 19.04
CA TYR A 1024 27.94 -22.37 19.47
C TYR A 1024 27.87 -20.97 18.87
N ASP A 1025 26.68 -20.36 18.86
CA ASP A 1025 26.55 -18.95 18.48
C ASP A 1025 27.08 -18.06 19.62
N PRO A 1026 28.15 -17.27 19.42
CA PRO A 1026 28.69 -16.40 20.47
C PRO A 1026 27.64 -15.41 21.00
N ARG A 1027 26.61 -15.06 20.22
CA ARG A 1027 25.54 -14.16 20.65
C ARG A 1027 24.77 -14.69 21.85
N TRP A 1028 24.71 -16.01 22.04
CA TRP A 1028 24.09 -16.63 23.22
C TRP A 1028 24.88 -16.34 24.49
N MET A 1029 26.20 -16.29 24.40
CA MET A 1029 27.05 -15.88 25.52
C MET A 1029 26.89 -14.39 25.82
N LEU A 1030 26.72 -13.55 24.79
CA LEU A 1030 26.60 -12.11 24.97
C LEU A 1030 25.23 -11.71 25.55
N ASN A 1031 24.13 -12.05 24.86
CA ASN A 1031 22.77 -11.54 25.15
C ASN A 1031 21.82 -12.60 25.75
N GLY A 1032 22.27 -13.87 25.81
CA GLY A 1032 21.43 -14.99 26.20
C GLY A 1032 20.67 -15.62 25.04
N ARG A 1033 19.83 -16.60 25.36
CA ARG A 1033 18.99 -17.31 24.37
C ARG A 1033 17.70 -17.81 24.99
N GLN A 1034 16.71 -18.13 24.16
CA GLN A 1034 15.54 -18.87 24.60
C GLN A 1034 15.97 -20.24 25.17
N ASN A 1035 15.48 -20.61 26.35
CA ASN A 1035 15.81 -21.90 26.95
C ASN A 1035 15.23 -23.05 26.09
N PRO A 1036 16.05 -24.02 25.64
CA PRO A 1036 15.57 -25.17 24.87
C PRO A 1036 14.57 -26.06 25.64
N ASP A 1037 14.73 -26.14 26.97
CA ASP A 1037 13.93 -27.02 27.82
C ASP A 1037 12.63 -26.35 28.30
N ASP A 1038 12.59 -25.01 28.33
CA ASP A 1038 11.41 -24.23 28.71
C ASP A 1038 11.25 -22.99 27.80
N LYS A 1039 10.26 -23.06 26.90
CA LYS A 1039 9.96 -21.96 25.96
C LYS A 1039 9.48 -20.67 26.62
N ASN A 1040 9.15 -20.68 27.90
CA ASN A 1040 8.78 -19.47 28.64
C ASN A 1040 9.95 -18.86 29.43
N CYS A 1041 11.10 -19.54 29.47
CA CYS A 1041 12.27 -19.10 30.25
C CYS A 1041 13.40 -18.61 29.32
N TRP A 1042 13.95 -17.43 29.61
CA TRP A 1042 15.09 -16.88 28.88
C TRP A 1042 16.39 -17.18 29.63
N GLN A 1043 17.32 -17.91 29.00
CA GLN A 1043 18.66 -18.12 29.54
C GLN A 1043 19.49 -16.85 29.39
N LYS A 1044 19.85 -16.22 30.50
CA LYS A 1044 20.58 -14.95 30.51
C LYS A 1044 22.06 -15.10 30.10
N GLY A 1045 22.54 -14.14 29.31
CA GLY A 1045 23.94 -14.04 28.86
C GLY A 1045 24.82 -13.21 29.80
N PHE A 1046 25.99 -12.80 29.30
CA PHE A 1046 26.98 -12.00 30.03
C PHE A 1046 26.56 -10.54 30.21
N PHE A 1047 26.01 -9.93 29.16
CA PHE A 1047 25.55 -8.53 29.18
C PHE A 1047 24.08 -8.41 29.58
N ASP A 1048 23.65 -7.17 29.82
CA ASP A 1048 22.28 -6.84 30.19
C ASP A 1048 21.31 -7.30 29.09
N HIS A 1049 20.18 -7.88 29.49
CA HIS A 1049 19.19 -8.41 28.55
C HIS A 1049 18.74 -7.35 27.53
N LYS A 1050 18.78 -7.72 26.24
CA LYS A 1050 18.43 -6.85 25.09
C LYS A 1050 19.31 -5.61 24.91
N SER A 1051 20.48 -5.55 25.53
CA SER A 1051 21.42 -4.44 25.35
C SER A 1051 22.38 -4.61 24.18
N PHE A 1052 22.59 -5.84 23.66
CA PHE A 1052 23.56 -6.07 22.59
C PHE A 1052 23.03 -5.64 21.21
N HIS A 1053 23.67 -4.63 20.61
CA HIS A 1053 23.44 -4.16 19.25
C HIS A 1053 24.64 -4.53 18.37
N GLU A 1054 24.46 -5.54 17.53
CA GLU A 1054 25.48 -5.99 16.57
C GLU A 1054 25.61 -5.04 15.39
N ILE A 1055 26.85 -4.80 14.95
CA ILE A 1055 27.18 -4.02 13.75
C ILE A 1055 28.09 -4.82 12.82
N LEU A 1056 28.09 -4.46 11.53
CA LEU A 1056 28.92 -5.08 10.48
C LEU A 1056 28.66 -6.59 10.33
N GLN A 1057 27.44 -7.04 10.61
CA GLN A 1057 27.09 -8.45 10.79
C GLN A 1057 27.50 -9.35 9.60
N PRO A 1058 27.12 -9.08 8.33
CA PRO A 1058 27.36 -10.02 7.24
C PRO A 1058 28.81 -9.99 6.73
N TRP A 1059 29.57 -8.95 7.06
CA TRP A 1059 30.98 -8.83 6.70
C TRP A 1059 31.86 -9.50 7.75
N ALA A 1060 32.82 -10.33 7.30
CA ALA A 1060 33.76 -11.05 8.16
C ALA A 1060 33.09 -11.71 9.38
N GLN A 1061 32.06 -12.54 9.14
CA GLN A 1061 31.19 -13.16 10.18
C GLN A 1061 31.93 -14.04 11.19
N THR A 1062 33.20 -14.36 10.94
CA THR A 1062 34.09 -15.04 11.89
C THR A 1062 34.40 -14.20 13.14
N VAL A 1063 34.11 -12.89 13.10
CA VAL A 1063 34.16 -11.98 14.25
C VAL A 1063 32.83 -11.24 14.37
N VAL A 1064 32.30 -11.21 15.58
CA VAL A 1064 31.08 -10.51 15.99
C VAL A 1064 31.48 -9.22 16.70
N THR A 1065 30.93 -8.10 16.28
CA THR A 1065 31.24 -6.75 16.80
C THR A 1065 29.96 -6.02 17.13
N GLY A 1066 29.90 -5.30 18.25
CA GLY A 1066 28.68 -4.62 18.67
C GLY A 1066 28.87 -3.75 19.90
N ARG A 1067 27.79 -3.12 20.34
CA ARG A 1067 27.71 -2.39 21.61
C ARG A 1067 26.81 -3.15 22.57
N ALA A 1068 27.12 -3.13 23.86
CA ALA A 1068 26.30 -3.73 24.89
C ALA A 1068 26.27 -2.85 26.14
N ARG A 1069 25.46 -3.24 27.13
CA ARG A 1069 25.55 -2.69 28.49
C ARG A 1069 25.92 -3.79 29.48
N LEU A 1070 26.80 -3.46 30.42
CA LEU A 1070 27.15 -4.30 31.55
C LEU A 1070 26.80 -3.56 32.84
N GLY A 1071 25.71 -3.96 33.49
CA GLY A 1071 25.18 -3.25 34.66
C GLY A 1071 24.85 -1.79 34.34
N GLY A 1072 24.34 -1.52 33.14
CA GLY A 1072 24.05 -0.18 32.67
C GLY A 1072 25.19 0.56 31.98
N ILE A 1073 26.44 0.12 32.16
CA ILE A 1073 27.63 0.76 31.57
C ILE A 1073 27.74 0.38 30.10
N PRO A 1074 27.74 1.33 29.15
CA PRO A 1074 27.89 1.02 27.74
C PRO A 1074 29.32 0.59 27.42
N VAL A 1075 29.47 -0.49 26.65
CA VAL A 1075 30.77 -1.06 26.27
C VAL A 1075 30.78 -1.50 24.80
N GLY A 1076 31.92 -1.32 24.14
CA GLY A 1076 32.22 -1.94 22.85
C GLY A 1076 32.58 -3.41 23.04
N VAL A 1077 32.08 -4.29 22.17
CA VAL A 1077 32.22 -5.74 22.31
C VAL A 1077 32.77 -6.33 21.02
N ILE A 1078 33.81 -7.16 21.16
CA ILE A 1078 34.35 -7.99 20.09
C ILE A 1078 34.37 -9.44 20.57
N CYS A 1079 33.79 -10.36 19.78
CA CYS A 1079 33.73 -11.78 20.10
C CYS A 1079 34.02 -12.62 18.85
N VAL A 1080 34.56 -13.83 19.04
CA VAL A 1080 34.89 -14.74 17.94
C VAL A 1080 33.74 -15.72 17.67
N GLU A 1081 33.36 -15.87 16.40
CA GLU A 1081 32.39 -16.89 15.96
C GLU A 1081 33.05 -18.27 15.93
N THR A 1082 32.39 -19.25 16.56
CA THR A 1082 32.96 -20.60 16.73
C THR A 1082 32.42 -21.61 15.72
N ARG A 1083 31.36 -21.26 14.99
CA ARG A 1083 30.80 -22.11 13.93
C ARG A 1083 31.52 -21.88 12.60
N THR A 1084 31.45 -22.90 11.74
CA THR A 1084 31.91 -22.79 10.35
C THR A 1084 31.09 -21.73 9.63
N VAL A 1085 31.77 -20.74 9.07
CA VAL A 1085 31.14 -19.65 8.31
C VAL A 1085 31.25 -19.96 6.83
N GLU A 1086 30.13 -19.87 6.12
CA GLU A 1086 30.10 -19.95 4.66
C GLU A 1086 29.97 -18.53 4.08
N MET A 1087 31.01 -18.10 3.37
CA MET A 1087 31.01 -16.82 2.67
C MET A 1087 30.71 -17.05 1.20
N THR A 1088 29.76 -16.29 0.65
CA THR A 1088 29.46 -16.31 -0.78
C THR A 1088 30.01 -15.05 -1.42
N ILE A 1089 30.95 -15.21 -2.36
CA ILE A 1089 31.44 -14.13 -3.21
C ILE A 1089 30.62 -14.16 -4.50
N PRO A 1090 29.87 -13.09 -4.84
CA PRO A 1090 29.08 -13.05 -6.06
C PRO A 1090 30.00 -13.09 -7.29
N ALA A 1091 29.50 -13.67 -8.39
CA ALA A 1091 30.16 -13.55 -9.68
C ALA A 1091 30.19 -12.08 -10.13
N ASP A 1092 31.31 -11.64 -10.70
CA ASP A 1092 31.40 -10.32 -11.33
C ASP A 1092 30.72 -10.35 -12.71
N PRO A 1093 29.60 -9.64 -12.93
CA PRO A 1093 28.93 -9.61 -14.23
C PRO A 1093 29.78 -9.02 -15.37
N ALA A 1094 30.81 -8.24 -15.05
CA ALA A 1094 31.73 -7.67 -16.06
C ALA A 1094 32.71 -8.71 -16.61
N ASN A 1095 32.94 -9.82 -15.91
CA ASN A 1095 33.81 -10.90 -16.33
C ASN A 1095 33.02 -12.19 -16.58
N LEU A 1096 32.90 -12.58 -17.85
CA LEU A 1096 32.14 -13.76 -18.28
C LEU A 1096 32.67 -15.08 -17.70
N ASP A 1097 33.95 -15.14 -17.33
CA ASP A 1097 34.58 -16.31 -16.70
C ASP A 1097 34.40 -16.33 -15.17
N SER A 1098 33.81 -15.28 -14.59
CA SER A 1098 33.58 -15.22 -13.15
C SER A 1098 32.37 -16.06 -12.75
N GLU A 1099 32.59 -16.95 -11.78
CA GLU A 1099 31.53 -17.74 -11.15
C GLU A 1099 31.36 -17.35 -9.68
N THR A 1100 30.17 -17.61 -9.13
CA THR A 1100 29.90 -17.44 -7.71
C THR A 1100 30.76 -18.42 -6.92
N LYS A 1101 31.60 -17.90 -6.01
CA LYS A 1101 32.49 -18.71 -5.18
C LYS A 1101 31.91 -18.85 -3.79
N GLN A 1102 31.59 -20.07 -3.39
CA GLN A 1102 31.32 -20.40 -2.00
C GLN A 1102 32.64 -20.75 -1.31
N ILE A 1103 33.06 -19.90 -0.38
CA ILE A 1103 34.22 -20.13 0.47
C ILE A 1103 33.70 -20.58 1.83
N THR A 1104 33.79 -21.89 2.08
CA THR A 1104 33.58 -22.41 3.43
C THR A 1104 34.84 -22.15 4.25
N ILE A 1105 34.74 -21.28 5.24
CA ILE A 1105 35.77 -21.09 6.26
C ILE A 1105 35.50 -22.13 7.34
N VAL A 1106 36.13 -23.30 7.19
CA VAL A 1106 35.93 -24.45 8.07
C VAL A 1106 36.44 -24.12 9.47
N VAL A 1107 35.52 -24.01 10.40
CA VAL A 1107 35.80 -23.84 11.83
C VAL A 1107 35.62 -25.17 12.58
N TRP A 1108 35.10 -26.23 11.95
CA TRP A 1108 35.10 -27.60 12.49
C TRP A 1108 35.05 -28.64 11.36
N SER A 1109 35.87 -29.69 11.43
CA SER A 1109 35.89 -30.78 10.44
C SER A 1109 35.26 -32.05 11.05
N VAL A 1110 34.21 -32.55 10.38
CA VAL A 1110 33.92 -33.99 10.32
C VAL A 1110 34.01 -34.37 8.84
N PHE A 1111 34.94 -35.26 8.52
CA PHE A 1111 35.04 -35.85 7.19
C PHE A 1111 33.73 -36.55 6.84
N SER A 1112 32.96 -35.99 5.90
CA SER A 1112 31.94 -36.72 5.15
C SER A 1112 32.39 -36.81 3.70
N GLN A 1113 32.53 -38.04 3.19
CA GLN A 1113 32.89 -38.34 1.81
C GLN A 1113 31.73 -37.98 0.88
N GLN A 1114 31.69 -36.76 0.34
CA GLN A 1114 30.90 -36.47 -0.87
C GLN A 1114 31.75 -35.71 -1.89
N LYS A 1115 31.85 -36.32 -3.08
CA LYS A 1115 32.53 -35.81 -4.27
C LYS A 1115 31.67 -34.72 -4.93
N GLU A 1116 31.83 -33.48 -4.51
CA GLU A 1116 31.49 -32.32 -5.34
C GLU A 1116 32.64 -31.30 -5.27
N LYS A 1117 32.94 -30.67 -6.39
CA LYS A 1117 34.02 -29.66 -6.53
C LYS A 1117 33.65 -28.39 -5.73
N LYS A 1118 33.76 -28.44 -4.41
CA LYS A 1118 33.82 -27.24 -3.54
C LYS A 1118 35.29 -26.89 -3.31
N ILE A 1119 35.67 -25.63 -3.53
CA ILE A 1119 37.00 -25.12 -3.14
C ILE A 1119 36.98 -24.98 -1.61
N ILE A 1120 37.36 -26.04 -0.91
CA ILE A 1120 37.53 -26.01 0.54
C ILE A 1120 38.84 -25.27 0.83
N LYS A 1121 38.79 -24.10 1.47
CA LYS A 1121 39.96 -23.52 2.14
C LYS A 1121 40.28 -24.39 3.35
N CYS A 1122 41.01 -25.49 3.14
CA CYS A 1122 41.55 -26.29 4.22
C CYS A 1122 42.69 -25.52 4.89
N PHE A 1123 42.53 -25.19 6.16
CA PHE A 1123 43.67 -24.93 7.05
C PHE A 1123 44.62 -26.13 6.99
N CYS A 1124 45.93 -25.89 6.94
CA CYS A 1124 46.95 -26.87 6.58
C CYS A 1124 46.75 -28.26 7.22
N ALA A 1125 46.98 -29.28 6.38
CA ALA A 1125 46.89 -30.69 6.70
C ALA A 1125 47.62 -31.08 7.99
N GLY A 1126 46.88 -31.60 8.97
CA GLY A 1126 47.45 -32.20 10.19
C GLY A 1126 46.51 -32.25 11.39
N ASP A 1127 45.42 -31.48 11.42
CA ASP A 1127 44.64 -31.28 12.65
C ASP A 1127 43.20 -31.82 12.57
N THR A 1128 42.87 -32.83 13.38
CA THR A 1128 41.55 -33.47 13.47
C THR A 1128 40.55 -32.73 14.36
N THR A 1129 40.84 -31.49 14.76
CA THR A 1129 39.94 -30.70 15.64
C THR A 1129 39.91 -29.24 15.21
N GLY A 1130 39.24 -28.96 14.09
CA GLY A 1130 39.07 -27.61 13.51
C GLY A 1130 38.42 -26.61 14.47
N ARG A 1131 38.98 -25.39 14.53
CA ARG A 1131 38.51 -24.13 15.18
C ARG A 1131 39.20 -22.91 14.49
N PRO A 1132 38.75 -21.65 14.65
CA PRO A 1132 39.00 -20.58 13.68
C PRO A 1132 40.36 -19.89 13.85
N GLY A 1133 41.01 -19.59 12.72
CA GLY A 1133 42.15 -18.68 12.65
C GLY A 1133 41.73 -17.28 12.14
N VAL A 1134 42.52 -16.25 12.46
CA VAL A 1134 42.29 -14.88 12.00
C VAL A 1134 42.61 -14.77 10.50
N VAL A 1135 41.62 -14.38 9.69
CA VAL A 1135 41.74 -14.15 8.24
C VAL A 1135 41.80 -12.63 7.93
N PRO A 1136 42.23 -12.20 6.73
CA PRO A 1136 42.39 -10.77 6.41
C PRO A 1136 41.19 -9.91 6.78
N ASP A 1137 39.99 -10.29 6.35
CA ASP A 1137 38.76 -9.52 6.60
C ASP A 1137 38.42 -9.45 8.10
N SER A 1138 38.68 -10.52 8.86
CA SER A 1138 38.47 -10.54 10.31
C SER A 1138 39.42 -9.62 11.05
N ALA A 1139 40.69 -9.63 10.65
CA ALA A 1139 41.69 -8.74 11.23
C ALA A 1139 41.33 -7.27 10.94
N TYR A 1140 40.89 -6.99 9.70
CA TYR A 1140 40.48 -5.65 9.32
C TYR A 1140 39.22 -5.19 10.06
N LYS A 1141 38.19 -6.04 10.15
CA LYS A 1141 36.97 -5.77 10.93
C LYS A 1141 37.29 -5.52 12.40
N THR A 1142 38.18 -6.31 12.99
CA THR A 1142 38.60 -6.16 14.39
C THR A 1142 39.29 -4.81 14.60
N ALA A 1143 40.28 -4.47 13.77
CA ALA A 1143 40.96 -3.19 13.85
C ALA A 1143 40.02 -1.99 13.64
N GLN A 1144 39.09 -2.10 12.69
CA GLN A 1144 38.09 -1.06 12.42
C GLN A 1144 37.14 -0.86 13.61
N ALA A 1145 36.64 -1.94 14.22
CA ALA A 1145 35.77 -1.86 15.40
C ALA A 1145 36.49 -1.23 16.60
N ILE A 1146 37.76 -1.56 16.83
CA ILE A 1146 38.57 -0.93 17.89
C ILE A 1146 38.69 0.58 17.65
N LYS A 1147 39.01 1.00 16.42
CA LYS A 1147 39.10 2.42 16.08
C LYS A 1147 37.77 3.16 16.27
N ASP A 1148 36.67 2.53 15.89
CA ASP A 1148 35.33 3.10 16.06
C ASP A 1148 34.99 3.25 17.55
N PHE A 1149 35.18 2.21 18.38
CA PHE A 1149 34.87 2.28 19.81
C PHE A 1149 35.76 3.27 20.58
N ASN A 1150 37.03 3.45 20.20
CA ASN A 1150 37.92 4.46 20.79
C ASN A 1150 37.38 5.88 20.59
N ARG A 1151 36.92 6.16 19.37
CA ARG A 1151 36.34 7.46 19.00
C ARG A 1151 35.00 7.73 19.67
N GLU A 1152 34.26 6.67 19.95
CA GLU A 1152 33.03 6.71 20.72
C GLU A 1152 33.27 6.86 22.24
N GLU A 1153 34.53 6.87 22.66
CA GLU A 1153 34.98 6.93 24.05
C GLU A 1153 34.41 5.79 24.92
N LEU A 1154 34.14 4.63 24.32
CA LEU A 1154 33.64 3.45 25.02
C LEU A 1154 34.78 2.65 25.64
N PRO A 1155 34.56 1.97 26.79
CA PRO A 1155 35.41 0.86 27.21
C PRO A 1155 35.24 -0.31 26.25
N LEU A 1156 36.28 -1.12 26.08
CA LEU A 1156 36.30 -2.26 25.17
C LEU A 1156 36.35 -3.58 25.92
N MET A 1157 35.53 -4.54 25.52
CA MET A 1157 35.62 -5.92 25.96
C MET A 1157 35.84 -6.88 24.79
N ILE A 1158 36.95 -7.61 24.81
CA ILE A 1158 37.30 -8.60 23.78
C ILE A 1158 37.19 -10.01 24.35
N PHE A 1159 36.22 -10.79 23.88
CA PHE A 1159 36.08 -12.21 24.16
C PHE A 1159 36.98 -13.02 23.21
N SER A 1160 38.25 -13.16 23.61
CA SER A 1160 39.32 -13.75 22.80
C SER A 1160 39.21 -15.27 22.70
N ASN A 1161 39.15 -15.78 21.47
CA ASN A 1161 39.13 -17.23 21.19
C ASN A 1161 39.77 -17.53 19.81
N TRP A 1162 40.94 -16.95 19.56
CA TRP A 1162 41.70 -17.13 18.32
C TRP A 1162 42.90 -18.04 18.51
N ARG A 1163 43.03 -19.08 17.66
CA ARG A 1163 44.18 -20.00 17.68
C ARG A 1163 45.42 -19.49 16.94
N GLY A 1164 45.35 -18.34 16.29
CA GLY A 1164 46.44 -17.78 15.49
C GLY A 1164 45.94 -17.15 14.18
N PHE A 1165 46.85 -16.55 13.42
CA PHE A 1165 46.56 -16.02 12.09
C PHE A 1165 46.60 -17.11 11.02
N SER A 1166 45.82 -16.94 9.94
CA SER A 1166 45.86 -17.82 8.79
C SER A 1166 47.18 -17.66 8.03
N GLY A 1167 48.02 -18.71 8.08
CA GLY A 1167 49.29 -18.77 7.33
C GLY A 1167 49.14 -19.33 5.91
N GLY A 1168 47.92 -19.47 5.39
CA GLY A 1168 47.69 -19.98 4.04
C GLY A 1168 48.22 -19.03 2.96
N MET A 1169 48.75 -19.58 1.85
CA MET A 1169 49.37 -18.78 0.77
C MET A 1169 48.46 -17.65 0.25
N LYS A 1170 47.16 -17.93 0.08
CA LYS A 1170 46.19 -16.92 -0.35
C LYS A 1170 46.01 -15.81 0.70
N ASP A 1171 45.79 -16.16 1.95
CA ASP A 1171 45.52 -15.16 3.00
C ASP A 1171 46.77 -14.31 3.31
N MET A 1172 47.96 -14.91 3.18
CA MET A 1172 49.24 -14.19 3.21
C MET A 1172 49.39 -13.21 2.05
N HIS A 1173 49.04 -13.64 0.82
CA HIS A 1173 49.02 -12.77 -0.36
C HIS A 1173 47.99 -11.63 -0.20
N ASP A 1174 46.83 -11.93 0.38
CA ASP A 1174 45.76 -10.98 0.71
C ASP A 1174 46.09 -10.13 1.95
N GLN A 1175 47.37 -10.04 2.33
CA GLN A 1175 47.93 -9.10 3.30
C GLN A 1175 47.45 -9.28 4.75
N VAL A 1176 47.14 -10.51 5.18
CA VAL A 1176 46.70 -10.79 6.57
C VAL A 1176 47.63 -10.18 7.64
N LEU A 1177 48.94 -10.15 7.41
CA LEU A 1177 49.92 -9.57 8.33
C LEU A 1177 49.75 -8.05 8.49
N LYS A 1178 49.40 -7.34 7.41
CA LYS A 1178 49.16 -5.90 7.43
C LYS A 1178 47.94 -5.57 8.28
N PHE A 1179 46.84 -6.31 8.11
CA PHE A 1179 45.64 -6.13 8.91
C PHE A 1179 45.83 -6.56 10.37
N GLY A 1180 46.67 -7.56 10.63
CA GLY A 1180 47.09 -7.92 11.97
C GLY A 1180 47.84 -6.78 12.68
N ALA A 1181 48.72 -6.06 11.97
CA ALA A 1181 49.41 -4.88 12.51
C ALA A 1181 48.43 -3.73 12.83
N TYR A 1182 47.38 -3.54 12.03
CA TYR A 1182 46.36 -2.52 12.31
C TYR A 1182 45.61 -2.73 13.63
N ILE A 1183 45.51 -3.97 14.12
CA ILE A 1183 44.94 -4.25 15.45
C ILE A 1183 45.86 -3.64 16.52
N VAL A 1184 47.16 -3.84 16.39
CA VAL A 1184 48.17 -3.30 17.32
C VAL A 1184 48.16 -1.78 17.30
N ASP A 1185 48.13 -1.17 16.10
CA ASP A 1185 48.04 0.29 15.95
C ASP A 1185 46.78 0.82 16.67
N ALA A 1186 45.62 0.19 16.44
CA ALA A 1186 44.36 0.61 17.02
C ALA A 1186 44.32 0.48 18.56
N LEU A 1187 44.93 -0.57 19.13
CA LEU A 1187 45.03 -0.76 20.58
C LEU A 1187 46.03 0.20 21.24
N THR A 1188 47.11 0.55 20.52
CA THR A 1188 48.11 1.52 20.98
C THR A 1188 47.50 2.92 21.10
N GLU A 1189 46.63 3.30 20.16
CA GLU A 1189 45.94 4.59 20.15
C GLU A 1189 44.72 4.65 21.08
N TYR A 1190 44.35 3.55 21.73
CA TYR A 1190 43.14 3.43 22.53
C TYR A 1190 43.25 4.14 23.89
N ASN A 1191 42.27 4.96 24.24
CA ASN A 1191 42.34 5.85 25.41
C ASN A 1191 41.37 5.49 26.55
N GLN A 1192 40.61 4.40 26.41
CA GLN A 1192 39.65 3.92 27.41
C GLN A 1192 40.04 2.52 27.91
N PRO A 1193 39.50 2.04 29.04
CA PRO A 1193 39.81 0.71 29.54
C PRO A 1193 39.48 -0.39 28.52
N ILE A 1194 40.42 -1.33 28.34
CA ILE A 1194 40.28 -2.50 27.49
C ILE A 1194 40.40 -3.75 28.36
N MET A 1195 39.37 -4.58 28.35
CA MET A 1195 39.34 -5.87 29.02
C MET A 1195 39.38 -6.98 27.98
N ILE A 1196 40.43 -7.79 28.02
CA ILE A 1196 40.52 -9.01 27.22
C ILE A 1196 40.14 -10.16 28.11
N TYR A 1197 39.08 -10.88 27.76
CA TYR A 1197 38.64 -12.05 28.49
C TYR A 1197 38.70 -13.28 27.60
N ILE A 1198 39.29 -14.36 28.09
CA ILE A 1198 39.36 -15.64 27.39
C ILE A 1198 38.28 -16.56 28.00
N PRO A 1199 37.17 -16.83 27.28
CA PRO A 1199 36.03 -17.56 27.82
C PRO A 1199 36.33 -19.02 28.19
N PRO A 1200 35.42 -19.69 28.94
CA PRO A 1200 35.51 -21.13 29.17
C PRO A 1200 35.68 -21.92 27.86
N TYR A 1201 36.62 -22.86 27.86
CA TYR A 1201 36.98 -23.69 26.70
C TYR A 1201 37.52 -22.93 25.47
N ALA A 1202 37.79 -21.63 25.59
CA ALA A 1202 38.46 -20.84 24.57
C ALA A 1202 39.97 -21.05 24.59
N GLU A 1203 40.62 -20.74 23.47
CA GLU A 1203 42.06 -20.83 23.33
C GLU A 1203 42.63 -19.56 22.72
N LEU A 1204 43.74 -19.06 23.28
CA LEU A 1204 44.54 -17.99 22.70
C LEU A 1204 45.97 -18.49 22.48
N ARG A 1205 46.52 -18.30 21.27
CA ARG A 1205 47.79 -18.93 20.87
C ARG A 1205 48.69 -18.03 20.03
N GLY A 1206 50.01 -18.24 20.20
CA GLY A 1206 51.06 -17.76 19.29
C GLY A 1206 50.81 -16.36 18.74
N GLY A 1207 50.66 -16.26 17.42
CA GLY A 1207 50.46 -14.96 16.75
C GLY A 1207 49.18 -14.21 17.13
N ALA A 1208 48.11 -14.90 17.55
CA ALA A 1208 46.88 -14.22 17.97
C ALA A 1208 47.03 -13.57 19.36
N TRP A 1209 47.85 -14.14 20.25
CA TRP A 1209 48.17 -13.50 21.53
C TRP A 1209 48.91 -12.19 21.30
N VAL A 1210 49.96 -12.23 20.46
CA VAL A 1210 50.89 -11.10 20.27
C VAL A 1210 50.16 -9.79 19.91
N VAL A 1211 49.05 -9.85 19.18
CA VAL A 1211 48.31 -8.67 18.74
C VAL A 1211 47.30 -8.13 19.76
N VAL A 1212 47.08 -8.83 20.86
CA VAL A 1212 46.19 -8.41 21.96
C VAL A 1212 46.89 -8.47 23.32
N ASP A 1213 48.22 -8.51 23.35
CA ASP A 1213 48.94 -8.56 24.62
C ASP A 1213 48.77 -7.24 25.40
N PRO A 1214 48.52 -7.26 26.73
CA PRO A 1214 48.38 -6.05 27.52
C PRO A 1214 49.59 -5.11 27.49
N THR A 1215 50.79 -5.63 27.18
CA THR A 1215 52.01 -4.82 27.05
C THR A 1215 51.97 -3.84 25.86
N ILE A 1216 51.02 -3.99 24.92
CA ILE A 1216 50.79 -3.03 23.83
C ILE A 1216 50.37 -1.67 24.39
N ASN A 1217 49.48 -1.64 25.39
CA ASN A 1217 49.00 -0.42 26.05
C ASN A 1217 48.77 -0.71 27.54
N PRO A 1218 49.86 -0.78 28.34
CA PRO A 1218 49.80 -1.23 29.74
C PRO A 1218 49.03 -0.28 30.67
N THR A 1219 48.71 0.92 30.20
CA THR A 1219 47.93 1.91 30.95
C THR A 1219 46.43 1.59 30.92
N HIS A 1220 45.95 0.98 29.83
CA HIS A 1220 44.52 0.80 29.58
C HIS A 1220 44.12 -0.66 29.38
N MET A 1221 45.05 -1.58 29.12
CA MET A 1221 44.76 -2.98 28.82
C MET A 1221 44.94 -3.89 30.02
N GLU A 1222 43.93 -4.72 30.26
CA GLU A 1222 43.97 -5.83 31.21
C GLU A 1222 43.53 -7.13 30.52
N MET A 1223 44.12 -8.26 30.91
CA MET A 1223 43.78 -9.57 30.37
C MET A 1223 43.41 -10.55 31.50
N TYR A 1224 42.30 -11.23 31.30
CA TYR A 1224 41.70 -12.22 32.18
C TYR A 1224 41.45 -13.52 31.40
N HIS A 1225 41.53 -14.65 32.08
CA HIS A 1225 41.23 -15.95 31.47
C HIS A 1225 40.42 -16.81 32.42
N ASP A 1226 39.50 -17.60 31.86
CA ASP A 1226 38.75 -18.59 32.62
C ASP A 1226 39.65 -19.78 33.02
N GLU A 1227 39.34 -20.48 34.11
CA GLU A 1227 40.07 -21.67 34.56
C GLU A 1227 40.02 -22.82 33.53
N LEU A 1228 38.95 -22.89 32.73
CA LEU A 1228 38.76 -23.90 31.70
C LEU A 1228 39.29 -23.46 30.33
N SER A 1229 39.86 -22.26 30.23
CA SER A 1229 40.51 -21.77 29.01
C SER A 1229 41.93 -22.31 28.89
N SER A 1230 42.58 -22.09 27.75
CA SER A 1230 43.97 -22.50 27.56
C SER A 1230 44.79 -21.46 26.82
N LEU A 1231 46.07 -21.36 27.18
CA LEU A 1231 47.02 -20.33 26.73
C LEU A 1231 48.37 -20.98 26.37
N GLY A 1232 49.06 -20.50 25.33
CA GLY A 1232 50.39 -21.02 24.97
C GLY A 1232 50.93 -20.68 23.57
N THR A 1233 52.22 -20.91 23.33
CA THR A 1233 52.91 -20.54 22.06
C THR A 1233 52.58 -21.48 20.90
N ARG A 1234 52.46 -22.79 21.16
CA ARG A 1234 52.07 -23.83 20.20
C ARG A 1234 51.15 -24.86 20.89
N ARG A 1235 50.38 -25.60 20.10
CA ARG A 1235 49.52 -26.67 20.62
C ARG A 1235 50.35 -27.91 20.97
N TYR A 1236 50.16 -28.46 22.15
CA TYR A 1236 50.60 -29.83 22.46
C TYR A 1236 49.69 -30.81 21.70
N SER A 1237 50.05 -31.17 20.48
CA SER A 1237 49.54 -32.39 19.84
C SER A 1237 50.32 -33.55 20.43
N GLY A 1238 49.65 -34.50 21.09
CA GLY A 1238 50.25 -35.66 21.76
C GLY A 1238 51.02 -36.64 20.87
N ASN A 1239 51.56 -36.21 19.72
CA ASN A 1239 52.48 -36.96 18.89
C ASN A 1239 53.55 -36.00 18.31
N LYS A 1240 54.78 -36.14 18.83
CA LYS A 1240 56.07 -35.65 18.31
C LYS A 1240 56.27 -34.14 18.22
N VAL A 1241 56.94 -33.59 19.24
CA VAL A 1241 57.76 -32.37 19.11
C VAL A 1241 59.16 -32.79 18.62
N PRO A 1242 59.86 -31.98 17.80
CA PRO A 1242 61.31 -32.15 17.56
C PRO A 1242 62.19 -31.89 18.79
N ALA A 1243 61.62 -31.36 19.88
CA ALA A 1243 62.33 -30.96 21.10
C ALA A 1243 62.49 -32.09 22.12
N GLU A 1244 61.74 -33.20 21.99
CA GLU A 1244 62.02 -34.43 22.73
C GLU A 1244 62.86 -35.36 21.86
N ARG A 1245 64.11 -34.96 21.59
CA ARG A 1245 65.17 -35.93 21.33
C ARG A 1245 65.83 -36.22 22.67
N SER A 1246 65.57 -37.42 23.18
CA SER A 1246 66.30 -38.16 24.21
C SER A 1246 67.43 -37.39 24.93
N GLY A 1247 67.15 -36.99 26.16
CA GLY A 1247 68.14 -36.61 27.17
C GLY A 1247 68.41 -35.12 27.27
N GLU A 1248 67.72 -34.46 28.21
CA GLU A 1248 68.30 -33.45 29.11
C GLU A 1248 67.25 -33.01 30.13
N ASP A 1249 67.58 -33.21 31.41
CA ASP A 1249 66.93 -32.56 32.55
C ASP A 1249 67.18 -31.06 32.44
N HIS A 1250 66.14 -30.25 32.21
CA HIS A 1250 66.05 -28.92 32.81
C HIS A 1250 64.59 -28.47 32.91
N ALA A 1251 64.21 -28.11 34.14
CA ALA A 1251 62.92 -27.58 34.53
C ALA A 1251 62.57 -26.31 33.75
N ALA A 1252 61.33 -26.25 33.24
CA ALA A 1252 60.72 -25.03 32.74
C ALA A 1252 59.67 -24.55 33.75
N SER A 1253 60.00 -23.45 34.45
CA SER A 1253 59.05 -22.53 35.07
C SER A 1253 58.92 -21.30 34.18
N VAL A 1254 57.69 -20.75 34.16
CA VAL A 1254 57.18 -19.52 33.51
C VAL A 1254 56.54 -19.75 32.15
#